data_AF-A0A2D6TZ24-F1
#
_entry.id   AF-A0A2D6TZ24-F1
#
_cell.length_a   1.000
_cell.length_b   1.000
_cell.length_c   1.000
_cell.angle_alpha   90.00
_cell.angle_beta   90.00
_cell.angle_gamma   90.00
#
_symmetry.space_group_name_H-M   'P 1'
#
loop_
_entity.id
_entity.type
_entity.pdbx_description
1 polymer ?
#
loop_
_entity_poly.entity_id
_entity_poly.type
_entity_poly.pdbx_seq_one_letter_code
_entity_poly.pdbx_strand_id
1 'polypeptide(L)'
;MELKHLKEIGLTESQITIYEAILDLGTCTFIKIQERTGIERRNIYDILNKLISKGLVIFSIDKEKKTYHCTHPNKIKEVIESKKSNLESLEEQIPDILNLFNNTKQTTKIEVFRGEESIRALIDETLEYDSTYWLGGSSNIESTNLKFWFTQWMKTRSENKRNMYDLNNVATFLEDYPPSNTEKNLKNLYNYASLPSNMRLFNTILIFGNKVAQISWEKQPFALVIDSKETKESYLRIFNHFWDEFRSLKSKPKTQTENPIKIGIIHSLTGTMAISEVSLVDTLLMAIEQINDKGGLLGRRIQPIITDGKSNGKIFAKEVERLIVEEGVCSIFGGWTSESRKTMKPLLEKYNHLLWYPLEYEGLEESDNIIYLGPTPNQQVIPAIKWAKKEIGNKFFLVGSDYVFPRSTNEIIKNEVKNTNINIIGEEYRQLGDANFKDIVKLIKSKNPDVIINTINGDSNIAFFNELKKQGISSKDIPTISMSLGEDEIRHIDISQMTGNYSAWSYFQSLKNNENQKFIRSFKKRYGIHRVISDPMEKSFIAIRLFTEAVKKAGIDEVSAIKKAIKGINLNSPEGNIKIDSKTQNTIQVPRIGKITDNGQFKIVWESNKPIKPEPYPKSKTKKQWDQFLLKLYKEWDNHWAKQSEEQTTP
;
A
#
# COMPACT_ATOMS: atom_id res chain seq x y z
N MET A 1 -29.22 -51.92 -61.07
CA MET A 1 -29.60 -50.79 -60.20
C MET A 1 -29.64 -51.33 -58.79
N GLU A 2 -28.74 -50.94 -57.89
CA GLU A 2 -28.65 -51.57 -56.57
C GLU A 2 -29.90 -51.20 -55.73
N LEU A 3 -30.76 -52.19 -55.45
CA LEU A 3 -31.92 -52.05 -54.55
C LEU A 3 -31.53 -51.65 -53.12
N LYS A 4 -30.22 -51.61 -52.81
CA LYS A 4 -29.65 -51.07 -51.57
C LYS A 4 -30.13 -49.65 -51.26
N HIS A 5 -30.42 -48.83 -52.27
CA HIS A 5 -30.95 -47.47 -52.07
C HIS A 5 -32.37 -47.47 -51.48
N LEU A 6 -33.10 -48.59 -51.48
CA LEU A 6 -34.38 -48.69 -50.77
C LEU A 6 -34.21 -48.58 -49.24
N LYS A 7 -32.98 -48.66 -48.72
CA LYS A 7 -32.70 -48.27 -47.33
C LYS A 7 -33.10 -46.82 -47.05
N GLU A 8 -32.94 -45.94 -48.03
CA GLU A 8 -33.26 -44.52 -47.90
C GLU A 8 -34.75 -44.27 -47.73
N ILE A 9 -35.62 -45.20 -48.13
CA ILE A 9 -37.08 -45.13 -47.86
C ILE A 9 -37.49 -45.95 -46.62
N GLY A 10 -36.51 -46.37 -45.81
CA GLY A 10 -36.73 -47.02 -44.52
C GLY A 10 -36.93 -48.53 -44.60
N LEU A 11 -36.38 -49.21 -45.61
CA LEU A 11 -36.29 -50.67 -45.63
C LEU A 11 -34.98 -51.14 -44.99
N THR A 12 -35.05 -52.19 -44.18
CA THR A 12 -33.87 -52.89 -43.62
C THR A 12 -33.21 -53.76 -44.69
N GLU A 13 -31.95 -54.18 -44.47
CA GLU A 13 -31.26 -55.09 -45.38
C GLU A 13 -32.03 -56.39 -45.60
N SER A 14 -32.59 -56.98 -44.54
CA SER A 14 -33.38 -58.20 -44.64
C SER A 14 -34.71 -57.99 -45.39
N GLN A 15 -35.32 -56.80 -45.29
CA GLN A 15 -36.50 -56.43 -46.09
C GLN A 15 -36.15 -56.29 -47.57
N ILE A 16 -35.03 -55.65 -47.89
CA ILE A 16 -34.56 -55.50 -49.27
C ILE A 16 -34.23 -56.87 -49.85
N THR A 17 -33.57 -57.73 -49.09
CA THR A 17 -33.22 -59.09 -49.50
C THR A 17 -34.46 -59.92 -49.82
N ILE A 18 -35.50 -59.86 -48.98
CA ILE A 18 -36.77 -60.56 -49.25
C ILE A 18 -37.54 -59.93 -50.41
N TYR A 19 -37.56 -58.60 -50.51
CA TYR A 19 -38.20 -57.89 -51.61
C TYR A 19 -37.55 -58.21 -52.96
N GLU A 20 -36.23 -58.19 -53.02
CA GLU A 20 -35.42 -58.59 -54.19
C GLU A 20 -35.66 -60.06 -54.55
N ALA A 21 -35.68 -60.96 -53.56
CA ALA A 21 -36.00 -62.36 -53.81
C ALA A 21 -37.39 -62.57 -54.40
N ILE A 22 -38.41 -61.84 -53.95
CA ILE A 22 -39.77 -61.93 -54.52
C ILE A 22 -39.83 -61.28 -55.90
N LEU A 23 -39.11 -60.17 -56.12
CA LEU A 23 -39.03 -59.51 -57.41
C LEU A 23 -38.38 -60.41 -58.47
N ASP A 24 -37.30 -61.11 -58.10
CA ASP A 24 -36.60 -62.10 -58.94
C ASP A 24 -37.48 -63.32 -59.25
N LEU A 25 -38.16 -63.86 -58.23
CA LEU A 25 -38.95 -65.09 -58.35
C LEU A 25 -40.34 -64.86 -58.97
N GLY A 26 -40.81 -63.61 -59.03
CA GLY A 26 -42.20 -63.28 -59.35
C GLY A 26 -43.17 -63.76 -58.27
N THR A 27 -44.31 -64.33 -58.67
CA THR A 27 -45.27 -64.90 -57.71
C THR A 27 -44.72 -66.19 -57.10
N CYS A 28 -44.42 -66.16 -55.80
CA CYS A 28 -43.73 -67.25 -55.12
C CYS A 28 -44.35 -67.60 -53.76
N THR A 29 -44.16 -68.85 -53.32
CA THR A 29 -44.60 -69.31 -51.99
C THR A 29 -43.57 -68.95 -50.92
N PHE A 30 -44.01 -68.89 -49.66
CA PHE A 30 -43.12 -68.69 -48.51
C PHE A 30 -41.86 -69.58 -48.52
N ILE A 31 -42.00 -70.87 -48.87
CA ILE A 31 -40.88 -71.84 -48.90
C ILE A 31 -39.80 -71.40 -49.88
N LYS A 32 -40.19 -70.97 -51.09
CA LYS A 32 -39.26 -70.47 -52.11
C LYS A 32 -38.53 -69.20 -51.68
N ILE A 33 -39.19 -68.32 -50.93
CA ILE A 33 -38.56 -67.12 -50.36
C ILE A 33 -37.52 -67.54 -49.32
N GLN A 34 -37.84 -68.51 -48.47
CA GLN A 34 -36.92 -69.03 -47.46
C GLN A 34 -35.68 -69.68 -48.10
N GLU A 35 -35.87 -70.52 -49.12
CA GLU A 35 -34.77 -71.16 -49.85
C GLU A 35 -33.88 -70.13 -50.57
N ARG A 36 -34.48 -69.11 -51.19
CA ARG A 36 -33.74 -68.07 -51.93
C ARG A 36 -32.95 -67.13 -51.03
N THR A 37 -33.46 -66.81 -49.84
CA THR A 37 -32.86 -65.81 -48.95
C THR A 37 -32.00 -66.40 -47.83
N GLY A 38 -32.21 -67.68 -47.47
CA GLY A 38 -31.52 -68.32 -46.35
C GLY A 38 -31.92 -67.78 -44.96
N ILE A 39 -32.94 -66.92 -44.89
CA ILE A 39 -33.37 -66.27 -43.64
C ILE A 39 -34.23 -67.23 -42.81
N GLU A 40 -34.08 -67.21 -41.48
CA GLU A 40 -34.89 -68.04 -40.59
C GLU A 40 -36.39 -67.79 -40.75
N ARG A 41 -37.17 -68.88 -40.73
CA ARG A 41 -38.62 -68.89 -40.98
C ARG A 41 -39.41 -67.86 -40.16
N ARG A 42 -39.08 -67.69 -38.87
CA ARG A 42 -39.77 -66.75 -37.97
C ARG A 42 -39.59 -65.29 -38.43
N ASN A 43 -38.43 -64.95 -38.97
CA ASN A 43 -38.09 -63.59 -39.38
C ASN A 43 -38.72 -63.23 -40.73
N ILE A 44 -38.86 -64.20 -41.64
CA ILE A 44 -39.51 -63.97 -42.94
C ILE A 44 -40.96 -63.53 -42.76
N TYR A 45 -41.72 -64.12 -41.82
CA TYR A 45 -43.12 -63.71 -41.59
C TYR A 45 -43.24 -62.26 -41.11
N ASP A 46 -42.40 -61.85 -40.15
CA ASP A 46 -42.38 -60.47 -39.65
C ASP A 46 -41.99 -59.48 -40.76
N ILE A 47 -40.98 -59.85 -41.56
CA ILE A 47 -40.51 -59.02 -42.67
C ILE A 47 -41.58 -58.90 -43.77
N LEU A 48 -42.22 -60.01 -44.16
CA LEU A 48 -43.31 -59.99 -45.14
C LEU A 48 -44.48 -59.14 -44.65
N ASN A 49 -44.88 -59.25 -43.38
CA ASN A 49 -45.93 -58.42 -42.82
C ASN A 49 -45.59 -56.93 -42.89
N LYS A 50 -44.34 -56.55 -42.62
CA LYS A 50 -43.86 -55.16 -42.76
C LYS A 50 -43.81 -54.68 -44.21
N LEU A 51 -43.45 -55.54 -45.15
CA LEU A 51 -43.47 -55.22 -46.59
C LEU A 51 -44.92 -55.09 -47.10
N ILE A 52 -45.83 -55.90 -46.59
CA ILE A 52 -47.27 -55.84 -46.89
C ILE A 52 -47.90 -54.59 -46.30
N SER A 53 -47.59 -54.23 -45.05
CA SER A 53 -48.11 -53.00 -44.44
C SER A 53 -47.61 -51.74 -45.15
N LYS A 54 -46.42 -51.79 -45.77
CA LYS A 54 -45.89 -50.75 -46.66
C LYS A 54 -46.47 -50.80 -48.08
N GLY A 55 -47.30 -51.80 -48.38
CA GLY A 55 -47.92 -52.01 -49.68
C GLY A 55 -46.96 -52.43 -50.78
N LEU A 56 -45.71 -52.80 -50.46
CA LEU A 56 -44.68 -53.17 -51.44
C LEU A 56 -44.81 -54.63 -51.89
N VAL A 57 -45.36 -55.48 -51.04
CA VAL A 57 -45.67 -56.88 -51.33
C VAL A 57 -47.14 -57.10 -51.00
N ILE A 58 -47.83 -57.90 -51.79
CA ILE A 58 -49.14 -58.42 -51.42
C ILE A 58 -49.12 -59.94 -51.46
N PHE A 59 -50.12 -60.55 -50.84
CA PHE A 59 -50.34 -61.98 -50.94
C PHE A 59 -51.68 -62.29 -51.57
N SER A 60 -51.72 -63.41 -52.26
CA SER A 60 -52.92 -64.04 -52.80
C SER A 60 -52.99 -65.48 -52.32
N ILE A 61 -54.19 -66.04 -52.28
CA ILE A 61 -54.38 -67.47 -52.02
C ILE A 61 -54.72 -68.10 -53.37
N ASP A 62 -53.81 -68.94 -53.88
CA ASP A 62 -54.01 -69.70 -55.11
C ASP A 62 -53.90 -71.19 -54.79
N LYS A 63 -54.89 -71.99 -55.20
CA LYS A 63 -55.00 -73.45 -54.92
C LYS A 63 -54.66 -73.81 -53.46
N GLU A 64 -55.32 -73.13 -52.51
CA GLU A 64 -55.15 -73.29 -51.05
C GLU A 64 -53.77 -72.91 -50.49
N LYS A 65 -52.87 -72.33 -51.29
CA LYS A 65 -51.53 -71.91 -50.85
C LYS A 65 -51.37 -70.40 -50.93
N LYS A 66 -50.79 -69.82 -49.87
CA LYS A 66 -50.46 -68.39 -49.80
C LYS A 66 -49.22 -68.10 -50.64
N THR A 67 -49.39 -67.30 -51.70
CA THR A 67 -48.32 -66.82 -52.58
C THR A 67 -48.14 -65.32 -52.40
N TYR A 68 -46.92 -64.83 -52.61
CA TYR A 68 -46.52 -63.44 -52.44
C TYR A 68 -45.97 -62.91 -53.77
N HIS A 69 -46.26 -61.65 -54.06
CA HIS A 69 -45.69 -60.95 -55.20
C HIS A 69 -45.53 -59.46 -54.90
N CYS A 70 -44.56 -58.83 -55.54
CA CYS A 70 -44.32 -57.39 -55.42
C CYS A 70 -45.45 -56.61 -56.10
N THR A 71 -45.85 -55.50 -55.52
CA THR A 71 -46.77 -54.54 -56.14
C THR A 71 -46.05 -53.71 -57.20
N HIS A 72 -46.81 -52.99 -58.04
CA HIS A 72 -46.24 -52.17 -59.11
C HIS A 72 -45.22 -51.15 -58.56
N PRO A 73 -44.05 -50.94 -59.20
CA PRO A 73 -42.99 -50.06 -58.70
C PRO A 73 -43.41 -48.60 -58.42
N ASN A 74 -44.51 -48.12 -59.02
CA ASN A 74 -45.10 -46.82 -58.67
C ASN A 74 -45.43 -46.70 -57.18
N LYS A 75 -45.68 -47.81 -56.48
CA LYS A 75 -45.90 -47.78 -55.03
C LYS A 75 -44.67 -47.31 -54.26
N ILE A 76 -43.47 -47.58 -54.77
CA ILE A 76 -42.21 -47.01 -54.23
C ILE A 76 -42.23 -45.49 -54.38
N LYS A 77 -42.72 -44.98 -55.52
CA LYS A 77 -42.87 -43.53 -55.74
C LYS A 77 -43.85 -42.90 -54.75
N GLU A 78 -44.99 -43.54 -54.50
CA GLU A 78 -45.94 -43.07 -53.46
C GLU A 78 -45.34 -43.11 -52.05
N VAL A 79 -44.52 -44.12 -51.73
CA VAL A 79 -43.80 -44.17 -50.44
C VAL A 79 -42.75 -43.06 -50.35
N ILE A 80 -42.07 -42.73 -51.45
CA ILE A 80 -41.14 -41.60 -51.52
C ILE A 80 -41.89 -40.28 -51.34
N GLU A 81 -43.02 -40.08 -52.03
CA GLU A 81 -43.85 -38.88 -51.93
C GLU A 81 -44.45 -38.72 -50.52
N SER A 82 -44.91 -39.82 -49.91
CA SER A 82 -45.36 -39.82 -48.51
C SER A 82 -44.22 -39.51 -47.54
N LYS A 83 -43.02 -40.05 -47.76
CA LYS A 83 -41.85 -39.72 -46.94
C LYS A 83 -41.41 -38.26 -47.13
N LYS A 84 -41.47 -37.75 -48.37
CA LYS A 84 -41.18 -36.35 -48.69
C LYS A 84 -42.19 -35.42 -48.02
N SER A 85 -43.48 -35.73 -48.08
CA SER A 85 -44.53 -34.99 -47.38
C SER A 85 -44.39 -35.04 -45.86
N ASN A 86 -43.99 -36.19 -45.28
CA ASN A 86 -43.68 -36.28 -43.85
C ASN A 86 -42.42 -35.48 -43.46
N LEU A 87 -41.41 -35.43 -44.33
CA LEU A 87 -40.20 -34.62 -44.13
C LEU A 87 -40.50 -33.13 -44.30
N GLU A 88 -41.33 -32.75 -45.27
CA GLU A 88 -41.82 -31.38 -45.46
C GLU A 88 -42.68 -30.95 -44.26
N SER A 89 -43.54 -31.82 -43.73
CA SER A 89 -44.30 -31.54 -42.50
C SER A 89 -43.40 -31.43 -41.27
N LEU A 90 -42.30 -32.19 -41.20
CA LEU A 90 -41.29 -32.05 -40.16
C LEU A 90 -40.51 -30.74 -40.32
N GLU A 91 -40.18 -30.34 -41.55
CA GLU A 91 -39.56 -29.05 -41.88
C GLU A 91 -40.49 -27.87 -41.53
N GLU A 92 -41.80 -28.00 -41.74
CA GLU A 92 -42.79 -27.01 -41.30
C GLU A 92 -42.91 -26.92 -39.77
N GLN A 93 -42.55 -27.98 -39.05
CA GLN A 93 -42.44 -27.99 -37.58
C GLN A 93 -41.08 -27.50 -37.09
N ILE A 94 -40.06 -27.36 -37.95
CA ILE A 94 -38.74 -26.82 -37.56
C ILE A 94 -38.87 -25.42 -36.94
N PRO A 95 -39.67 -24.48 -37.48
CA PRO A 95 -39.93 -23.20 -36.82
C PRO A 95 -40.45 -23.33 -35.39
N ASP A 96 -41.40 -24.23 -35.12
CA ASP A 96 -41.95 -24.44 -33.77
C ASP A 96 -40.95 -25.14 -32.84
N ILE A 97 -40.17 -26.10 -33.35
CA ILE A 97 -39.08 -26.74 -32.61
C ILE A 97 -37.95 -25.74 -32.33
N LEU A 98 -37.62 -24.85 -33.29
CA LEU A 98 -36.70 -23.74 -33.11
C LEU A 98 -37.25 -22.74 -32.12
N ASN A 99 -38.55 -22.48 -32.12
CA ASN A 99 -39.19 -21.59 -31.15
C ASN A 99 -39.16 -22.21 -29.75
N LEU A 100 -39.42 -23.52 -29.60
CA LEU A 100 -39.26 -24.24 -28.33
C LEU A 100 -37.79 -24.30 -27.88
N PHE A 101 -36.84 -24.51 -28.80
CA PHE A 101 -35.40 -24.51 -28.53
C PHE A 101 -34.88 -23.11 -28.15
N ASN A 102 -35.31 -22.06 -28.85
CA ASN A 102 -34.95 -20.67 -28.57
C ASN A 102 -35.66 -20.15 -27.31
N ASN A 103 -36.86 -20.64 -26.99
CA ASN A 103 -37.53 -20.33 -25.72
C ASN A 103 -36.91 -21.09 -24.53
N THR A 104 -36.14 -22.17 -24.76
CA THR A 104 -35.35 -22.85 -23.73
C THR A 104 -33.88 -22.43 -23.68
N LYS A 105 -33.35 -21.83 -24.74
CA LYS A 105 -32.06 -21.12 -24.75
C LYS A 105 -32.30 -19.63 -24.94
N GLN A 106 -32.35 -18.87 -23.84
CA GLN A 106 -32.03 -17.45 -23.93
C GLN A 106 -30.72 -17.31 -24.71
N THR A 107 -30.80 -16.72 -25.90
CA THR A 107 -29.68 -16.58 -26.82
C THR A 107 -28.67 -15.64 -26.20
N THR A 108 -27.71 -16.20 -25.47
CA THR A 108 -26.54 -15.44 -25.00
C THR A 108 -25.73 -15.07 -26.23
N LYS A 109 -25.77 -13.80 -26.64
CA LYS A 109 -24.95 -13.29 -27.75
C LYS A 109 -23.61 -12.84 -27.18
N ILE A 110 -22.51 -13.38 -27.70
CA ILE A 110 -21.15 -12.97 -27.32
C ILE A 110 -20.53 -12.22 -28.49
N GLU A 111 -20.12 -10.98 -28.26
CA GLU A 111 -19.48 -10.12 -29.25
C GLU A 111 -18.09 -9.71 -28.79
N VAL A 112 -17.15 -9.59 -29.73
CA VAL A 112 -15.78 -9.16 -29.45
C VAL A 112 -15.51 -7.88 -30.24
N PHE A 113 -15.28 -6.78 -29.52
CA PHE A 113 -14.91 -5.49 -30.07
C PHE A 113 -13.39 -5.36 -30.00
N ARG A 114 -12.74 -4.99 -31.11
CA ARG A 114 -11.27 -4.84 -31.16
C ARG A 114 -10.91 -3.44 -31.62
N GLY A 115 -9.96 -2.82 -30.93
CA GLY A 115 -9.48 -1.47 -31.22
C GLY A 115 -10.32 -0.37 -30.55
N GLU A 116 -9.70 0.79 -30.44
CA GLU A 116 -10.20 1.97 -29.72
C GLU A 116 -11.58 2.44 -30.21
N GLU A 117 -11.77 2.59 -31.52
CA GLU A 117 -13.05 3.06 -32.09
C GLU A 117 -14.21 2.09 -31.84
N SER A 118 -13.95 0.78 -31.86
CA SER A 118 -14.98 -0.23 -31.57
C SER A 118 -15.41 -0.19 -30.09
N ILE A 119 -14.46 0.09 -29.18
CA ILE A 119 -14.75 0.22 -27.75
C ILE A 119 -15.47 1.55 -27.46
N ARG A 120 -15.14 2.63 -28.18
CA ARG A 120 -15.89 3.89 -28.09
C ARG A 120 -17.34 3.71 -28.49
N ALA A 121 -17.60 3.07 -29.63
CA ALA A 121 -18.97 2.76 -30.07
C ALA A 121 -19.75 1.94 -29.03
N LEU A 122 -19.09 0.98 -28.37
CA LEU A 122 -19.68 0.19 -27.28
C LEU A 122 -20.04 1.04 -26.06
N ILE A 123 -19.17 1.97 -25.66
CA ILE A 123 -19.42 2.88 -24.53
C ILE A 123 -20.49 3.93 -24.92
N ASP A 124 -20.50 4.40 -26.16
CA ASP A 124 -21.52 5.31 -26.69
C ASP A 124 -22.91 4.66 -26.66
N GLU A 125 -23.03 3.35 -26.96
CA GLU A 125 -24.29 2.58 -26.85
C GLU A 125 -24.91 2.71 -25.45
N THR A 126 -24.08 2.85 -24.41
CA THR A 126 -24.60 2.94 -23.04
C THR A 126 -25.44 4.20 -22.77
N LEU A 127 -25.34 5.23 -23.62
CA LEU A 127 -26.16 6.45 -23.55
C LEU A 127 -27.64 6.20 -23.84
N GLU A 128 -27.98 5.07 -24.46
CA GLU A 128 -29.35 4.63 -24.72
C GLU A 128 -30.06 4.13 -23.45
N TYR A 129 -29.31 3.83 -22.38
CA TYR A 129 -29.83 3.20 -21.17
C TYR A 129 -29.84 4.16 -19.97
N ASP A 130 -30.84 4.02 -19.10
CA ASP A 130 -31.04 4.90 -17.94
C ASP A 130 -29.95 4.80 -16.88
N SER A 131 -29.25 3.67 -16.81
CA SER A 131 -28.23 3.40 -15.78
C SER A 131 -27.13 2.50 -16.33
N THR A 132 -25.90 2.82 -15.93
CA THR A 132 -24.70 2.02 -16.23
C THR A 132 -23.95 1.74 -14.94
N TYR A 133 -23.34 0.55 -14.83
CA TYR A 133 -22.56 0.13 -13.67
C TYR A 133 -21.16 -0.25 -14.10
N TRP A 134 -20.16 0.40 -13.50
CA TRP A 134 -18.76 0.29 -13.85
C TRP A 134 -17.98 -0.28 -12.67
N LEU A 135 -17.12 -1.25 -12.92
CA LEU A 135 -16.33 -1.94 -11.90
C LEU A 135 -14.88 -2.10 -12.37
N GLY A 136 -13.93 -1.53 -11.63
CA GLY A 136 -12.49 -1.59 -11.90
C GLY A 136 -11.94 -0.36 -12.63
N GLY A 137 -10.93 -0.57 -13.48
CA GLY A 137 -10.36 0.46 -14.36
C GLY A 137 -8.94 0.89 -14.01
N SER A 138 -8.02 0.78 -14.97
CA SER A 138 -6.71 1.45 -14.93
C SER A 138 -6.71 2.56 -15.98
N SER A 139 -6.51 3.80 -15.55
CA SER A 139 -6.39 4.97 -16.43
C SER A 139 -4.96 5.14 -16.97
N ASN A 140 -4.34 4.06 -17.45
CA ASN A 140 -3.13 4.16 -18.29
C ASN A 140 -3.51 4.48 -19.75
N ILE A 141 -4.50 5.36 -19.94
CA ILE A 141 -4.85 5.86 -21.27
C ILE A 141 -3.78 6.89 -21.63
N GLU A 142 -2.71 6.46 -22.31
CA GLU A 142 -1.68 7.36 -22.85
C GLU A 142 -2.20 8.15 -24.08
N SER A 143 -3.32 7.75 -24.66
CA SER A 143 -3.99 8.40 -25.80
C SER A 143 -4.72 9.69 -25.40
N THR A 144 -4.20 10.85 -25.82
CA THR A 144 -4.85 12.17 -25.66
C THR A 144 -6.23 12.23 -26.33
N ASN A 145 -6.44 11.49 -27.42
CA ASN A 145 -7.72 11.46 -28.14
C ASN A 145 -8.82 10.74 -27.35
N LEU A 146 -8.52 9.61 -26.71
CA LEU A 146 -9.47 8.91 -25.82
C LEU A 146 -9.88 9.77 -24.64
N LYS A 147 -8.93 10.51 -24.05
CA LYS A 147 -9.22 11.42 -22.93
C LYS A 147 -10.21 12.50 -23.33
N PHE A 148 -10.00 13.15 -24.48
CA PHE A 148 -10.91 14.18 -24.98
C PHE A 148 -12.30 13.62 -25.30
N TRP A 149 -12.37 12.47 -25.97
CA TRP A 149 -13.65 11.82 -26.27
C TRP A 149 -14.42 11.43 -24.99
N PHE A 150 -13.77 10.83 -23.99
CA PHE A 150 -14.44 10.39 -22.77
C PHE A 150 -15.04 11.57 -21.98
N THR A 151 -14.38 12.73 -21.98
CA THR A 151 -14.93 13.97 -21.44
C THR A 151 -16.22 14.39 -22.15
N GLN A 152 -16.24 14.34 -23.49
CA GLN A 152 -17.44 14.67 -24.25
C GLN A 152 -18.56 13.67 -23.95
N TRP A 153 -18.25 12.38 -23.91
CA TRP A 153 -19.20 11.33 -23.55
C TRP A 153 -19.80 11.56 -22.15
N MET A 154 -18.99 11.87 -21.13
CA MET A 154 -19.46 12.18 -19.77
C MET A 154 -20.43 13.38 -19.73
N LYS A 155 -20.16 14.39 -20.56
CA LYS A 155 -21.04 15.56 -20.74
C LYS A 155 -22.36 15.14 -21.39
N THR A 156 -22.32 14.45 -22.53
CA THR A 156 -23.51 13.96 -23.24
C THR A 156 -24.36 13.03 -22.37
N ARG A 157 -23.74 12.11 -21.61
CA ARG A 157 -24.40 11.27 -20.61
C ARG A 157 -25.17 12.10 -19.58
N SER A 158 -24.57 13.18 -19.10
CA SER A 158 -25.20 14.08 -18.13
C SER A 158 -26.39 14.83 -18.72
N GLU A 159 -26.25 15.33 -19.95
CA GLU A 159 -27.31 16.02 -20.69
C GLU A 159 -28.49 15.08 -20.97
N ASN A 160 -28.20 13.82 -21.30
CA ASN A 160 -29.19 12.75 -21.48
C ASN A 160 -29.76 12.19 -20.17
N LYS A 161 -29.37 12.76 -19.02
CA LYS A 161 -29.81 12.37 -17.67
C LYS A 161 -29.59 10.89 -17.31
N ARG A 162 -28.56 10.24 -17.86
CA ARG A 162 -28.29 8.82 -17.58
C ARG A 162 -27.49 8.64 -16.30
N ASN A 163 -27.90 7.72 -15.43
CA ASN A 163 -27.18 7.41 -14.21
C ASN A 163 -25.93 6.58 -14.49
N MET A 164 -24.87 6.84 -13.74
CA MET A 164 -23.67 6.03 -13.76
C MET A 164 -23.31 5.69 -12.32
N TYR A 165 -23.05 4.42 -12.05
CA TYR A 165 -22.64 3.87 -10.77
C TYR A 165 -21.26 3.25 -10.93
N ASP A 166 -20.26 3.76 -10.24
CA ASP A 166 -18.87 3.48 -10.56
C ASP A 166 -18.06 3.01 -9.34
N LEU A 167 -17.52 1.80 -9.41
CA LEU A 167 -16.65 1.17 -8.42
C LEU A 167 -15.20 1.15 -8.94
N ASN A 168 -14.47 2.22 -8.67
CA ASN A 168 -13.13 2.46 -9.21
C ASN A 168 -11.99 1.88 -8.34
N ASN A 169 -10.84 1.59 -8.94
CA ASN A 169 -9.62 1.25 -8.18
C ASN A 169 -9.13 2.44 -7.34
N VAL A 170 -8.59 2.18 -6.14
CA VAL A 170 -7.87 3.19 -5.36
C VAL A 170 -6.71 3.78 -6.17
N ALA A 171 -6.57 5.11 -6.12
CA ALA A 171 -5.54 5.89 -6.82
C ALA A 171 -5.61 5.87 -8.36
N THR A 172 -6.78 5.59 -8.95
CA THR A 172 -7.00 5.73 -10.42
C THR A 172 -7.77 6.99 -10.80
N PHE A 173 -7.89 7.95 -9.86
CA PHE A 173 -8.32 9.29 -10.23
C PHE A 173 -7.36 9.79 -11.31
N LEU A 174 -7.93 10.28 -12.40
CA LEU A 174 -7.21 11.09 -13.38
C LEU A 174 -6.68 12.30 -12.60
N GLU A 175 -5.45 12.23 -12.09
CA GLU A 175 -4.82 13.26 -11.25
C GLU A 175 -4.69 14.62 -11.97
N ASP A 176 -4.97 14.66 -13.29
CA ASP A 176 -5.01 15.86 -14.12
C ASP A 176 -6.41 16.31 -14.56
N TYR A 177 -7.51 15.78 -13.99
CA TYR A 177 -8.87 16.23 -14.32
C TYR A 177 -9.54 16.98 -13.16
N PRO A 178 -9.20 18.27 -12.93
CA PRO A 178 -9.99 19.10 -12.04
C PRO A 178 -11.37 19.34 -12.67
N PRO A 179 -12.49 19.14 -11.95
CA PRO A 179 -13.79 19.62 -12.38
C PRO A 179 -13.86 21.13 -12.12
N SER A 180 -13.05 21.93 -12.83
CA SER A 180 -13.24 23.37 -12.85
C SER A 180 -14.14 23.73 -14.03
N ASN A 181 -15.35 24.22 -13.70
CA ASN A 181 -16.38 24.78 -14.58
C ASN A 181 -17.39 23.84 -15.28
N THR A 182 -17.69 22.66 -14.72
CA THR A 182 -18.92 21.89 -15.07
C THR A 182 -19.81 21.63 -13.84
N GLU A 183 -19.65 22.46 -12.81
CA GLU A 183 -20.05 22.22 -11.41
C GLU A 183 -21.54 22.37 -11.05
N LYS A 184 -22.45 22.60 -12.01
CA LYS A 184 -23.90 22.73 -11.69
C LYS A 184 -24.82 21.60 -12.16
N ASN A 185 -24.40 20.74 -13.08
CA ASN A 185 -25.27 19.69 -13.67
C ASN A 185 -24.88 18.23 -13.36
N LEU A 186 -23.76 18.00 -12.65
CA LEU A 186 -23.20 16.65 -12.45
C LEU A 186 -23.59 15.96 -11.12
N LYS A 187 -24.12 16.68 -10.13
CA LYS A 187 -24.16 16.21 -8.73
C LYS A 187 -25.12 15.05 -8.41
N ASN A 188 -26.11 14.73 -9.25
CA ASN A 188 -27.16 13.75 -8.90
C ASN A 188 -27.20 12.49 -9.78
N LEU A 189 -26.39 12.41 -10.84
CA LEU A 189 -26.47 11.32 -11.82
C LEU A 189 -25.19 10.49 -11.93
N TYR A 190 -24.09 10.93 -11.30
CA TYR A 190 -22.86 10.15 -11.22
C TYR A 190 -22.61 9.75 -9.77
N ASN A 191 -22.69 8.46 -9.50
CA ASN A 191 -22.53 7.85 -8.20
C ASN A 191 -21.24 7.03 -8.22
N TYR A 192 -20.39 7.16 -7.21
CA TYR A 192 -19.14 6.40 -7.17
C TYR A 192 -18.77 5.91 -5.75
N ALA A 193 -18.00 4.84 -5.73
CA ALA A 193 -17.30 4.26 -4.58
C ALA A 193 -15.94 3.69 -5.04
N SER A 194 -15.04 3.41 -4.09
CA SER A 194 -13.70 2.92 -4.40
C SER A 194 -13.52 1.49 -3.91
N LEU A 195 -12.99 0.62 -4.77
CA LEU A 195 -12.51 -0.71 -4.41
C LEU A 195 -11.31 -0.59 -3.46
N PRO A 196 -11.16 -1.48 -2.47
CA PRO A 196 -10.03 -1.43 -1.56
C PRO A 196 -8.69 -1.66 -2.30
N SER A 197 -7.60 -1.13 -1.77
CA SER A 197 -6.28 -1.13 -2.43
C SER A 197 -5.72 -2.53 -2.72
N ASN A 198 -6.14 -3.53 -1.94
CA ASN A 198 -5.82 -4.94 -2.15
C ASN A 198 -6.61 -5.61 -3.30
N MET A 199 -7.63 -4.93 -3.84
CA MET A 199 -8.52 -5.43 -4.88
C MET A 199 -8.44 -4.53 -6.11
N ARG A 200 -7.23 -4.39 -6.67
CA ARG A 200 -6.99 -3.65 -7.91
C ARG A 200 -7.35 -4.52 -9.12
N LEU A 201 -8.31 -4.06 -9.92
CA LEU A 201 -8.73 -4.71 -11.16
C LEU A 201 -8.02 -4.09 -12.37
N PHE A 202 -7.37 -4.91 -13.20
CA PHE A 202 -6.68 -4.42 -14.41
C PHE A 202 -7.64 -4.15 -15.59
N ASN A 203 -8.79 -4.82 -15.60
CA ASN A 203 -9.84 -4.66 -16.61
C ASN A 203 -10.99 -3.82 -16.08
N THR A 204 -11.76 -3.22 -16.98
CA THR A 204 -13.03 -2.54 -16.67
C THR A 204 -14.18 -3.50 -16.98
N ILE A 205 -15.08 -3.70 -16.02
CA ILE A 205 -16.35 -4.39 -16.24
C ILE A 205 -17.45 -3.34 -16.31
N LEU A 206 -18.25 -3.38 -17.36
CA LEU A 206 -19.30 -2.43 -17.67
C LEU A 206 -20.63 -3.17 -17.87
N ILE A 207 -21.66 -2.81 -17.09
CA ILE A 207 -22.97 -3.45 -17.08
C ILE A 207 -24.03 -2.41 -17.49
N PHE A 208 -24.82 -2.74 -18.51
CA PHE A 208 -25.86 -1.85 -19.07
C PHE A 208 -26.87 -2.68 -19.86
N GLY A 209 -28.15 -2.29 -19.87
CA GLY A 209 -29.21 -3.10 -20.51
C GLY A 209 -29.22 -4.55 -20.01
N ASN A 210 -29.13 -5.51 -20.94
CA ASN A 210 -28.91 -6.94 -20.67
C ASN A 210 -27.44 -7.39 -20.90
N LYS A 211 -26.53 -6.42 -21.11
CA LYS A 211 -25.14 -6.66 -21.52
C LYS A 211 -24.17 -6.51 -20.35
N VAL A 212 -23.12 -7.33 -20.38
CA VAL A 212 -21.90 -7.20 -19.57
C VAL A 212 -20.72 -7.14 -20.51
N ALA A 213 -20.00 -6.02 -20.50
CA ALA A 213 -18.77 -5.80 -21.25
C ALA A 213 -17.55 -5.91 -20.33
N GLN A 214 -16.55 -6.70 -20.71
CA GLN A 214 -15.24 -6.74 -20.08
C GLN A 214 -14.22 -6.11 -21.02
N ILE A 215 -13.63 -4.98 -20.61
CA ILE A 215 -12.73 -4.16 -21.42
C ILE A 215 -11.31 -4.31 -20.89
N SER A 216 -10.37 -4.67 -21.77
CA SER A 216 -8.92 -4.62 -21.51
C SER A 216 -8.32 -3.41 -22.22
N TRP A 217 -7.58 -2.59 -21.46
CA TRP A 217 -6.94 -1.34 -21.92
C TRP A 217 -5.45 -1.53 -22.27
N GLU A 218 -5.07 -2.71 -22.75
CA GLU A 218 -3.72 -2.99 -23.24
C GLU A 218 -3.39 -2.22 -24.53
N LYS A 219 -2.14 -2.33 -25.03
CA LYS A 219 -1.69 -1.69 -26.29
C LYS A 219 -2.61 -1.96 -27.48
N GLN A 220 -3.27 -3.11 -27.50
CA GLN A 220 -4.36 -3.43 -28.42
C GLN A 220 -5.64 -3.66 -27.60
N PRO A 221 -6.44 -2.61 -27.38
CA PRO A 221 -7.58 -2.73 -26.48
C PRO A 221 -8.67 -3.57 -27.15
N PHE A 222 -9.37 -4.36 -26.34
CA PHE A 222 -10.51 -5.15 -26.79
C PHE A 222 -11.58 -5.22 -25.69
N ALA A 223 -12.82 -5.48 -26.10
CA ALA A 223 -13.93 -5.74 -25.19
C ALA A 223 -14.67 -7.02 -25.56
N LEU A 224 -15.00 -7.82 -24.56
CA LEU A 224 -15.89 -8.98 -24.67
C LEU A 224 -17.26 -8.59 -24.11
N VAL A 225 -18.30 -8.64 -24.93
CA VAL A 225 -19.67 -8.28 -24.56
C VAL A 225 -20.53 -9.52 -24.53
N ILE A 226 -21.21 -9.76 -23.41
CA ILE A 226 -22.14 -10.85 -23.21
C ILE A 226 -23.53 -10.26 -23.04
N ASP A 227 -24.41 -10.44 -24.02
CA ASP A 227 -25.82 -10.07 -23.94
C ASP A 227 -26.62 -11.24 -23.35
N SER A 228 -26.84 -11.20 -22.05
CA SER A 228 -27.56 -12.22 -21.29
C SER A 228 -28.10 -11.62 -20.01
N LYS A 229 -29.41 -11.73 -19.82
CA LYS A 229 -30.09 -11.26 -18.62
C LYS A 229 -29.54 -11.94 -17.36
N GLU A 230 -29.32 -13.26 -17.39
CA GLU A 230 -28.76 -14.00 -16.24
C GLU A 230 -27.34 -13.56 -15.90
N THR A 231 -26.52 -13.31 -16.91
CA THR A 231 -25.14 -12.83 -16.73
C THR A 231 -25.16 -11.44 -16.12
N LYS A 232 -25.97 -10.54 -16.68
CA LYS A 232 -26.16 -9.18 -16.15
C LYS A 232 -26.64 -9.20 -14.70
N GLU A 233 -27.63 -10.02 -14.35
CA GLU A 233 -28.12 -10.12 -12.97
C GLU A 233 -27.04 -10.66 -12.01
N SER A 234 -26.22 -11.62 -12.44
CA SER A 234 -25.13 -12.17 -11.64
C SER A 234 -24.05 -11.12 -11.37
N TYR A 235 -23.60 -10.41 -12.41
CA TYR A 235 -22.62 -9.33 -12.26
C TYR A 235 -23.17 -8.13 -11.51
N LEU A 236 -24.47 -7.82 -11.67
CA LEU A 236 -25.12 -6.76 -10.91
C LEU A 236 -25.24 -7.12 -9.42
N ARG A 237 -25.44 -8.41 -9.07
CA ARG A 237 -25.36 -8.87 -7.67
C ARG A 237 -23.97 -8.72 -7.09
N ILE A 238 -22.93 -9.06 -7.86
CA ILE A 238 -21.53 -8.85 -7.45
C ILE A 238 -21.26 -7.36 -7.25
N PHE A 239 -21.67 -6.53 -8.22
CA PHE A 239 -21.58 -5.09 -8.13
C PHE A 239 -22.31 -4.58 -6.89
N ASN A 240 -23.57 -4.97 -6.67
CA ASN A 240 -24.38 -4.53 -5.54
C ASN A 240 -23.82 -4.99 -4.19
N HIS A 241 -23.22 -6.18 -4.11
CA HIS A 241 -22.55 -6.63 -2.89
C HIS A 241 -21.42 -5.67 -2.50
N PHE A 242 -20.52 -5.36 -3.43
CA PHE A 242 -19.46 -4.39 -3.20
C PHE A 242 -19.98 -2.97 -3.06
N TRP A 243 -21.00 -2.61 -3.83
CA TRP A 243 -21.64 -1.30 -3.78
C TRP A 243 -22.26 -1.06 -2.42
N ASP A 244 -23.02 -2.00 -1.87
CA ASP A 244 -23.67 -1.88 -0.57
C ASP A 244 -22.67 -1.99 0.58
N GLU A 245 -21.68 -2.89 0.50
CA GLU A 245 -20.58 -2.97 1.47
C GLU A 245 -19.83 -1.63 1.54
N PHE A 246 -19.45 -1.06 0.40
CA PHE A 246 -18.65 0.17 0.33
C PHE A 246 -19.50 1.46 0.36
N ARG A 247 -20.82 1.38 0.19
CA ARG A 247 -21.79 2.47 0.43
C ARG A 247 -22.30 2.48 1.87
N SER A 248 -22.34 1.34 2.58
CA SER A 248 -22.71 1.28 4.02
C SER A 248 -21.69 1.98 4.92
N LEU A 249 -20.45 2.17 4.43
CA LEU A 249 -19.46 3.06 5.03
C LEU A 249 -19.86 4.56 4.96
N LYS A 250 -20.90 4.93 4.19
CA LYS A 250 -21.46 6.30 4.10
C LYS A 250 -22.72 6.54 4.94
N SER A 251 -23.25 5.56 5.70
CA SER A 251 -24.47 5.73 6.52
C SER A 251 -24.24 5.64 8.04
N LYS A 252 -23.08 6.09 8.53
CA LYS A 252 -23.04 6.71 9.86
C LYS A 252 -23.47 8.17 9.70
N PRO A 253 -24.16 8.77 10.70
CA PRO A 253 -24.62 10.15 10.62
C PRO A 253 -23.48 11.05 10.13
N LYS A 254 -23.78 11.93 9.17
CA LYS A 254 -22.90 13.02 8.76
C LYS A 254 -22.62 13.92 9.97
N THR A 255 -21.66 13.53 10.78
CA THR A 255 -20.98 14.37 11.75
C THR A 255 -19.59 14.64 11.18
N GLN A 256 -19.46 15.78 10.50
CA GLN A 256 -18.20 16.51 10.30
C GLN A 256 -17.00 15.72 9.71
N THR A 257 -17.11 15.20 8.48
CA THR A 257 -15.96 14.58 7.79
C THR A 257 -15.95 14.89 6.29
N GLU A 258 -15.35 16.00 5.86
CA GLU A 258 -15.05 16.26 4.43
C GLU A 258 -13.60 16.64 4.12
N ASN A 259 -12.73 16.87 5.12
CA ASN A 259 -11.32 17.16 4.87
C ASN A 259 -10.40 16.08 5.45
N PRO A 260 -9.31 15.67 4.78
CA PRO A 260 -8.28 14.82 5.39
C PRO A 260 -7.67 15.49 6.64
N ILE A 261 -7.09 14.69 7.53
CA ILE A 261 -6.30 15.20 8.66
C ILE A 261 -4.91 15.51 8.10
N LYS A 262 -4.66 16.77 7.77
CA LYS A 262 -3.36 17.21 7.28
C LYS A 262 -2.35 17.26 8.42
N ILE A 263 -1.19 16.65 8.25
CA ILE A 263 -0.06 16.78 9.18
C ILE A 263 1.18 17.23 8.43
N GLY A 264 2.00 18.07 9.05
CA GLY A 264 3.27 18.50 8.50
C GLY A 264 4.37 17.50 8.86
N ILE A 265 5.21 17.14 7.90
CA ILE A 265 6.44 16.39 8.11
C ILE A 265 7.60 17.28 7.68
N ILE A 266 8.48 17.62 8.62
CA ILE A 266 9.64 18.48 8.31
C ILE A 266 10.94 17.87 8.81
N HIS A 267 11.78 17.51 7.85
CA HIS A 267 13.07 16.86 8.06
C HIS A 267 14.06 17.37 7.01
N SER A 268 15.35 17.28 7.28
CA SER A 268 16.37 17.56 6.26
C SER A 268 16.40 16.43 5.23
N LEU A 269 15.91 16.71 4.02
CA LEU A 269 16.04 15.80 2.87
C LEU A 269 17.30 16.12 2.07
N THR A 270 17.85 17.32 2.27
CA THR A 270 19.14 17.77 1.74
C THR A 270 20.02 18.40 2.84
N GLY A 271 21.31 18.57 2.55
CA GLY A 271 22.30 19.09 3.49
C GLY A 271 22.93 18.02 4.40
N THR A 272 23.79 18.46 5.32
CA THR A 272 24.63 17.62 6.21
C THR A 272 23.85 16.60 7.04
N MET A 273 22.59 16.88 7.37
CA MET A 273 21.72 15.98 8.15
C MET A 273 20.90 15.01 7.30
N ALA A 274 20.91 15.10 5.97
CA ALA A 274 20.07 14.26 5.09
C ALA A 274 20.33 12.75 5.28
N ILE A 275 21.58 12.39 5.52
CA ILE A 275 22.01 11.02 5.84
C ILE A 275 21.26 10.41 7.04
N SER A 276 20.88 11.25 8.00
CA SER A 276 20.21 10.84 9.23
C SER A 276 18.69 10.99 9.14
N GLU A 277 18.21 12.05 8.49
CA GLU A 277 16.81 12.47 8.58
C GLU A 277 15.88 11.87 7.52
N VAL A 278 16.39 11.47 6.35
CA VAL A 278 15.54 10.90 5.27
C VAL A 278 14.81 9.63 5.73
N SER A 279 15.49 8.77 6.48
CA SER A 279 14.89 7.54 7.01
C SER A 279 13.78 7.77 8.02
N LEU A 280 13.71 8.95 8.66
CA LEU A 280 12.62 9.28 9.59
C LEU A 280 11.32 9.52 8.82
N VAL A 281 11.40 10.19 7.66
CA VAL A 281 10.24 10.37 6.77
C VAL A 281 9.68 9.02 6.32
N ASP A 282 10.53 8.06 5.95
CA ASP A 282 10.10 6.70 5.61
C ASP A 282 9.29 6.05 6.74
N THR A 283 9.74 6.19 8.00
CA THR A 283 9.03 5.62 9.16
C THR A 283 7.70 6.30 9.45
N LEU A 284 7.63 7.64 9.33
CA LEU A 284 6.41 8.41 9.49
C LEU A 284 5.37 8.00 8.44
N LEU A 285 5.78 7.96 7.16
CA LEU A 285 4.90 7.58 6.06
C LEU A 285 4.37 6.16 6.21
N MET A 286 5.22 5.20 6.62
CA MET A 286 4.76 3.84 6.87
C MET A 286 3.73 3.78 8.02
N ALA A 287 3.95 4.52 9.11
CA ALA A 287 2.99 4.57 10.22
C ALA A 287 1.64 5.15 9.78
N ILE A 288 1.68 6.22 8.98
CA ILE A 288 0.49 6.90 8.42
C ILE A 288 -0.29 5.96 7.51
N GLU A 289 0.39 5.25 6.61
CA GLU A 289 -0.23 4.26 5.74
C GLU A 289 -0.91 3.14 6.54
N GLN A 290 -0.25 2.60 7.56
CA GLN A 290 -0.82 1.56 8.42
C GLN A 290 -2.12 2.01 9.11
N ILE A 291 -2.27 3.31 9.38
CA ILE A 291 -3.50 3.89 9.94
C ILE A 291 -4.54 4.10 8.84
N ASN A 292 -4.13 4.67 7.71
CA ASN A 292 -5.00 4.93 6.56
C ASN A 292 -5.61 3.64 5.98
N ASP A 293 -4.83 2.56 5.91
CA ASP A 293 -5.28 1.23 5.44
C ASP A 293 -6.31 0.60 6.38
N LYS A 294 -6.44 1.10 7.62
CA LYS A 294 -7.44 0.68 8.60
C LYS A 294 -8.65 1.63 8.69
N GLY A 295 -8.86 2.43 7.65
CA GLY A 295 -9.97 3.40 7.60
C GLY A 295 -9.62 4.79 8.14
N GLY A 296 -8.33 5.06 8.36
CA GLY A 296 -7.84 6.37 8.81
C GLY A 296 -8.07 6.62 10.31
N LEU A 297 -8.07 7.90 10.68
CA LEU A 297 -8.21 8.40 12.04
C LEU A 297 -9.51 9.19 12.15
N LEU A 298 -10.39 8.77 13.06
CA LEU A 298 -11.75 9.30 13.16
C LEU A 298 -12.54 9.23 11.84
N GLY A 299 -12.27 8.20 11.02
CA GLY A 299 -12.87 8.02 9.69
C GLY A 299 -12.31 8.92 8.60
N ARG A 300 -11.28 9.72 8.89
CA ARG A 300 -10.60 10.61 7.94
C ARG A 300 -9.21 10.08 7.62
N ARG A 301 -8.78 10.14 6.35
CA ARG A 301 -7.39 9.81 5.99
C ARG A 301 -6.45 10.88 6.57
N ILE A 302 -5.29 10.45 7.05
CA ILE A 302 -4.17 11.33 7.37
C ILE A 302 -3.43 11.65 6.07
N GLN A 303 -3.25 12.93 5.78
CA GLN A 303 -2.51 13.43 4.62
C GLN A 303 -1.20 14.09 5.08
N PRO A 304 -0.04 13.49 4.81
CA PRO A 304 1.24 14.13 5.11
C PRO A 304 1.57 15.21 4.09
N ILE A 305 2.02 16.37 4.58
CA ILE A 305 2.65 17.43 3.79
C ILE A 305 4.13 17.44 4.14
N ILE A 306 4.98 16.95 3.23
CA ILE A 306 6.41 16.74 3.48
C ILE A 306 7.19 17.97 3.00
N THR A 307 8.11 18.43 3.83
CA THR A 307 8.96 19.58 3.54
C THR A 307 10.42 19.32 3.90
N ASP A 308 11.33 19.82 3.05
CA ASP A 308 12.77 19.76 3.26
C ASP A 308 13.29 20.94 4.09
N GLY A 309 13.84 20.64 5.28
CA GLY A 309 14.46 21.62 6.17
C GLY A 309 15.91 21.99 5.82
N LYS A 310 16.53 21.30 4.86
CA LYS A 310 17.88 21.59 4.32
C LYS A 310 18.99 21.72 5.35
N SER A 311 18.87 21.06 6.51
CA SER A 311 19.80 21.19 7.63
C SER A 311 20.00 22.64 8.13
N ASN A 312 18.98 23.50 8.02
CA ASN A 312 19.09 24.92 8.34
C ASN A 312 17.90 25.43 9.16
N GLY A 313 18.12 25.90 10.40
CA GLY A 313 17.06 26.31 11.30
C GLY A 313 16.17 27.44 10.78
N LYS A 314 16.68 28.38 9.97
CA LYS A 314 15.86 29.45 9.36
C LYS A 314 14.88 28.87 8.32
N ILE A 315 15.32 27.88 7.54
CA ILE A 315 14.45 27.16 6.59
C ILE A 315 13.41 26.34 7.36
N PHE A 316 13.81 25.62 8.41
CA PHE A 316 12.87 24.92 9.29
C PHE A 316 11.79 25.86 9.84
N ALA A 317 12.16 27.04 10.33
CA ALA A 317 11.22 28.02 10.86
C ALA A 317 10.25 28.55 9.79
N LYS A 318 10.77 28.94 8.62
CA LYS A 318 9.95 29.41 7.49
C LYS A 318 8.93 28.35 7.06
N GLU A 319 9.38 27.12 6.92
CA GLU A 319 8.53 26.02 6.46
C GLU A 319 7.53 25.57 7.53
N VAL A 320 7.88 25.65 8.82
CA VAL A 320 6.90 25.45 9.91
C VAL A 320 5.80 26.50 9.85
N GLU A 321 6.14 27.77 9.65
CA GLU A 321 5.12 28.82 9.51
C GLU A 321 4.23 28.58 8.30
N ARG A 322 4.80 28.19 7.14
CA ARG A 322 4.06 27.80 5.94
C ARG A 322 3.11 26.63 6.19
N LEU A 323 3.59 25.57 6.83
CA LEU A 323 2.79 24.39 7.17
C LEU A 323 1.59 24.75 8.07
N ILE A 324 1.79 25.67 9.02
CA ILE A 324 0.72 26.10 9.92
C ILE A 324 -0.26 27.03 9.21
N VAL A 325 0.23 28.09 8.58
CA VAL A 325 -0.59 29.22 8.10
C VAL A 325 -1.20 28.94 6.73
N GLU A 326 -0.44 28.36 5.81
CA GLU A 326 -0.89 28.14 4.43
C GLU A 326 -1.51 26.75 4.25
N GLU A 327 -0.86 25.71 4.78
CA GLU A 327 -1.32 24.33 4.57
C GLU A 327 -2.42 23.91 5.56
N GLY A 328 -2.51 24.59 6.70
CA GLY A 328 -3.49 24.31 7.75
C GLY A 328 -3.31 22.91 8.34
N VAL A 329 -2.07 22.46 8.53
CA VAL A 329 -1.80 21.16 9.17
C VAL A 329 -2.26 21.21 10.64
N CYS A 330 -2.70 20.08 11.19
CA CYS A 330 -3.16 20.00 12.58
C CYS A 330 -2.04 19.69 13.58
N SER A 331 -0.91 19.16 13.10
CA SER A 331 0.29 18.90 13.89
C SER A 331 1.51 18.74 12.99
N ILE A 332 2.70 18.99 13.53
CA ILE A 332 3.99 18.86 12.84
C ILE A 332 4.80 17.72 13.46
N PHE A 333 5.42 16.90 12.62
CA PHE A 333 6.32 15.81 12.99
C PHE A 333 7.67 16.10 12.35
N GLY A 334 8.73 16.21 13.15
CA GLY A 334 9.99 16.62 12.55
C GLY A 334 11.06 17.14 13.48
N GLY A 335 12.10 17.64 12.82
CA GLY A 335 13.32 18.16 13.41
C GLY A 335 14.33 17.07 13.73
N TRP A 336 15.59 17.51 13.81
CA TRP A 336 16.69 16.69 14.34
C TRP A 336 17.61 17.51 15.22
N THR A 337 18.21 18.57 14.67
CA THR A 337 19.13 19.40 15.44
C THR A 337 18.36 20.24 16.46
N SER A 338 18.88 20.39 17.67
CA SER A 338 18.33 21.34 18.64
C SER A 338 18.30 22.79 18.13
N GLU A 339 19.16 23.15 17.17
CA GLU A 339 19.10 24.45 16.48
C GLU A 339 17.79 24.59 15.69
N SER A 340 17.42 23.60 14.87
CA SER A 340 16.15 23.61 14.16
C SER A 340 14.96 23.66 15.13
N ARG A 341 14.96 22.82 16.18
CA ARG A 341 13.90 22.79 17.20
C ARG A 341 13.73 24.15 17.89
N LYS A 342 14.82 24.75 18.37
CA LYS A 342 14.77 26.04 19.06
C LYS A 342 14.36 27.19 18.15
N THR A 343 14.60 27.08 16.84
CA THR A 343 14.13 28.09 15.86
C THR A 343 12.66 27.90 15.52
N MET A 344 12.16 26.66 15.49
CA MET A 344 10.73 26.37 15.31
C MET A 344 9.89 26.71 16.55
N LYS A 345 10.44 26.53 17.76
CA LYS A 345 9.72 26.66 19.04
C LYS A 345 8.92 27.98 19.18
N PRO A 346 9.48 29.18 18.95
CA PRO A 346 8.72 30.43 19.07
C PRO A 346 7.50 30.50 18.15
N LEU A 347 7.59 29.93 16.95
CA LEU A 347 6.48 29.88 16.00
C LEU A 347 5.40 28.90 16.45
N LEU A 348 5.80 27.72 16.94
CA LEU A 348 4.86 26.74 17.52
C LEU A 348 4.12 27.33 18.72
N GLU A 349 4.78 28.11 19.57
CA GLU A 349 4.16 28.78 20.70
C GLU A 349 3.25 29.94 20.26
N LYS A 350 3.72 30.78 19.33
CA LYS A 350 2.95 31.90 18.74
C LYS A 350 1.62 31.43 18.13
N TYR A 351 1.64 30.34 17.37
CA TYR A 351 0.46 29.79 16.69
C TYR A 351 -0.28 28.73 17.51
N ASN A 352 0.15 28.47 18.76
CA ASN A 352 -0.33 27.37 19.59
C ASN A 352 -0.43 26.04 18.82
N HIS A 353 0.65 25.68 18.14
CA HIS A 353 0.76 24.48 17.32
C HIS A 353 1.59 23.40 18.01
N LEU A 354 1.56 22.15 17.51
CA LEU A 354 2.23 21.02 18.18
C LEU A 354 3.32 20.41 17.29
N LEU A 355 4.53 20.31 17.84
CA LEU A 355 5.63 19.54 17.28
C LEU A 355 5.79 18.21 18.01
N TRP A 356 5.89 17.11 17.26
CA TRP A 356 6.35 15.81 17.75
C TRP A 356 7.81 15.67 17.38
N TYR A 357 8.69 15.80 18.37
CA TYR A 357 10.12 15.84 18.20
C TYR A 357 10.74 14.45 18.50
N PRO A 358 11.28 13.74 17.49
CA PRO A 358 11.67 12.35 17.63
C PRO A 358 13.11 12.12 18.11
N LEU A 359 13.81 13.15 18.59
CA LEU A 359 15.25 13.07 18.88
C LEU A 359 15.59 13.28 20.35
N GLU A 360 16.75 12.76 20.74
CA GLU A 360 17.47 13.18 21.93
C GLU A 360 17.78 14.67 21.89
N TYR A 361 17.94 15.26 23.07
CA TYR A 361 18.31 16.66 23.18
C TYR A 361 18.99 16.97 24.51
N GLU A 362 19.48 18.20 24.62
CA GLU A 362 20.26 18.68 25.76
C GLU A 362 19.43 18.89 27.04
N GLY A 363 18.11 18.67 26.99
CA GLY A 363 17.22 19.17 28.02
C GLY A 363 17.12 20.70 27.94
N LEU A 364 17.17 21.34 29.10
CA LEU A 364 17.20 22.80 29.28
C LEU A 364 16.05 23.52 28.54
N GLU A 365 14.93 22.83 28.38
CA GLU A 365 13.79 23.30 27.63
C GLU A 365 12.53 22.56 28.08
N GLU A 366 11.48 23.33 28.27
CA GLU A 366 10.11 22.84 28.43
C GLU A 366 9.24 23.69 27.51
N SER A 367 8.25 23.05 26.88
CA SER A 367 7.23 23.74 26.07
C SER A 367 5.98 22.89 26.05
N ASP A 368 4.83 23.52 26.23
CA ASP A 368 3.52 22.86 26.06
C ASP A 368 3.25 22.54 24.57
N ASN A 369 4.02 23.10 23.65
CA ASN A 369 3.85 23.00 22.20
C ASN A 369 4.80 21.98 21.55
N ILE A 370 5.57 21.24 22.36
CA ILE A 370 6.49 20.20 21.87
C ILE A 370 6.31 18.93 22.70
N ILE A 371 6.09 17.80 22.03
CA ILE A 371 6.15 16.46 22.61
C ILE A 371 7.54 15.91 22.33
N TYR A 372 8.33 15.68 23.38
CA TYR A 372 9.71 15.23 23.29
C TYR A 372 9.75 13.71 23.44
N LEU A 373 10.13 13.01 22.37
CA LEU A 373 10.07 11.55 22.32
C LEU A 373 11.41 10.88 22.60
N GLY A 374 12.52 11.54 22.26
CA GLY A 374 13.86 11.07 22.59
C GLY A 374 14.28 11.39 24.04
N PRO A 375 15.44 10.89 24.48
CA PRO A 375 15.90 11.03 25.86
C PRO A 375 16.40 12.42 26.23
N THR A 376 16.11 12.82 27.47
CA THR A 376 16.81 13.91 28.16
C THR A 376 18.18 13.44 28.67
N PRO A 377 19.10 14.33 29.08
CA PRO A 377 20.45 13.95 29.50
C PRO A 377 20.49 12.92 30.65
N ASN A 378 19.55 12.97 31.60
CA ASN A 378 19.45 11.98 32.68
C ASN A 378 18.99 10.58 32.21
N GLN A 379 18.44 10.49 31.00
CA GLN A 379 17.99 9.28 30.32
C GLN A 379 18.95 8.82 29.20
N GLN A 380 20.11 9.44 29.02
CA GLN A 380 21.09 9.01 28.01
C GLN A 380 22.52 9.31 28.44
N VAL A 381 22.88 10.60 28.44
CA VAL A 381 24.24 11.09 28.70
C VAL A 381 24.75 10.66 30.08
N ILE A 382 23.99 10.91 31.14
CA ILE A 382 24.42 10.64 32.52
C ILE A 382 24.61 9.14 32.76
N PRO A 383 23.67 8.24 32.37
CA PRO A 383 23.92 6.80 32.39
C PRO A 383 25.15 6.38 31.60
N ALA A 384 25.34 6.91 30.38
CA ALA A 384 26.45 6.56 29.51
C ALA A 384 27.81 6.90 30.11
N ILE A 385 27.99 8.11 30.65
CA ILE A 385 29.27 8.51 31.28
C ILE A 385 29.55 7.71 32.56
N LYS A 386 28.52 7.35 33.33
CA LYS A 386 28.66 6.52 34.54
C LYS A 386 29.07 5.09 34.20
N TRP A 387 28.48 4.53 33.15
CA TRP A 387 28.85 3.22 32.64
C TRP A 387 30.26 3.23 32.07
N ALA A 388 30.62 4.23 31.26
CA ALA A 388 31.96 4.40 30.69
C ALA A 388 33.04 4.48 31.78
N LYS A 389 32.75 5.23 32.85
CA LYS A 389 33.62 5.31 34.03
C LYS A 389 33.91 3.92 34.63
N LYS A 390 32.87 3.09 34.72
CA LYS A 390 32.92 1.80 35.38
C LYS A 390 33.56 0.72 34.51
N GLU A 391 33.28 0.72 33.21
CA GLU A 391 33.64 -0.38 32.31
C GLU A 391 34.85 -0.08 31.40
N ILE A 392 35.23 1.20 31.22
CA ILE A 392 36.30 1.59 30.30
C ILE A 392 37.44 2.28 31.05
N GLY A 393 37.16 3.40 31.69
CA GLY A 393 38.20 4.22 32.33
C GLY A 393 37.66 5.58 32.71
N ASN A 394 38.50 6.50 33.16
CA ASN A 394 38.06 7.77 33.72
C ASN A 394 38.62 9.02 33.04
N LYS A 395 39.49 8.89 32.03
CA LYS A 395 40.01 9.99 31.22
C LYS A 395 39.17 10.18 29.96
N PHE A 396 38.35 11.22 29.95
CA PHE A 396 37.36 11.46 28.90
C PHE A 396 37.86 12.56 27.96
N PHE A 397 37.68 12.36 26.66
CA PHE A 397 37.81 13.41 25.67
C PHE A 397 36.44 13.69 25.07
N LEU A 398 36.00 14.95 25.08
CA LEU A 398 34.71 15.35 24.55
C LEU A 398 34.90 15.91 23.13
N VAL A 399 34.10 15.45 22.17
CA VAL A 399 34.09 15.98 20.80
C VAL A 399 32.66 16.16 20.32
N GLY A 400 32.38 17.27 19.64
CA GLY A 400 31.03 17.57 19.18
C GLY A 400 30.95 18.56 18.03
N SER A 401 29.75 18.68 17.44
CA SER A 401 29.46 19.75 16.48
C SER A 401 29.20 21.09 17.19
N ASP A 402 29.60 22.23 16.63
CA ASP A 402 29.62 23.53 17.31
C ASP A 402 28.24 24.24 17.31
N TYR A 403 27.25 23.59 17.92
CA TYR A 403 25.91 24.13 18.13
C TYR A 403 25.35 23.80 19.51
N VAL A 404 24.13 24.23 19.79
CA VAL A 404 23.56 24.23 21.15
C VAL A 404 23.52 22.84 21.81
N PHE A 405 23.28 21.75 21.07
CA PHE A 405 23.17 20.42 21.66
C PHE A 405 24.51 19.91 22.23
N PRO A 406 25.61 19.82 21.45
CA PRO A 406 26.89 19.35 21.99
C PRO A 406 27.46 20.26 23.05
N ARG A 407 27.37 21.59 22.88
CA ARG A 407 27.85 22.58 23.85
C ARG A 407 27.14 22.46 25.20
N SER A 408 25.81 22.31 25.17
CA SER A 408 25.02 22.14 26.39
C SER A 408 25.25 20.77 27.02
N THR A 409 25.30 19.72 26.21
CA THR A 409 25.55 18.35 26.69
C THR A 409 26.91 18.25 27.37
N ASN A 410 27.97 18.80 26.77
CA ASN A 410 29.32 18.79 27.35
C ASN A 410 29.41 19.67 28.60
N GLU A 411 28.70 20.79 28.66
CA GLU A 411 28.58 21.58 29.90
C GLU A 411 27.85 20.79 31.00
N ILE A 412 26.80 20.05 30.67
CA ILE A 412 26.10 19.16 31.62
C ILE A 412 27.07 18.09 32.13
N ILE A 413 27.79 17.39 31.23
CA ILE A 413 28.81 16.41 31.63
C ILE A 413 29.81 17.05 32.60
N LYS A 414 30.39 18.21 32.25
CA LYS A 414 31.34 18.94 33.11
C LYS A 414 30.80 19.23 34.50
N ASN A 415 29.51 19.54 34.63
CA ASN A 415 28.90 19.81 35.94
C ASN A 415 28.57 18.53 36.71
N GLU A 416 28.11 17.48 36.04
CA GLU A 416 27.80 16.18 36.66
C GLU A 416 29.04 15.46 37.18
N VAL A 417 30.21 15.67 36.56
CA VAL A 417 31.44 14.96 36.93
C VAL A 417 32.30 15.66 37.99
N LYS A 418 31.99 16.91 38.39
CA LYS A 418 32.82 17.73 39.31
C LYS A 418 33.23 17.02 40.60
N ASN A 419 32.31 16.23 41.17
CA ASN A 419 32.53 15.50 42.43
C ASN A 419 32.79 14.02 42.19
N THR A 420 33.40 13.68 41.06
CA THR A 420 33.68 12.30 40.65
C THR A 420 35.11 12.18 40.17
N ASN A 421 35.67 10.97 40.21
CA ASN A 421 37.01 10.71 39.64
C ASN A 421 37.06 10.67 38.10
N ILE A 422 36.11 11.27 37.38
CA ILE A 422 36.18 11.40 35.91
C ILE A 422 36.94 12.67 35.57
N ASN A 423 37.99 12.54 34.75
CA ASN A 423 38.83 13.62 34.29
C ASN A 423 38.54 13.93 32.83
N ILE A 424 38.03 15.13 32.54
CA ILE A 424 37.90 15.61 31.16
C ILE A 424 39.26 16.18 30.75
N ILE A 425 39.94 15.50 29.82
CA ILE A 425 41.33 15.82 29.42
C ILE A 425 41.42 16.57 28.08
N GLY A 426 40.28 16.81 27.44
CA GLY A 426 40.13 17.61 26.23
C GLY A 426 38.65 17.77 25.85
N GLU A 427 38.36 18.88 25.17
CA GLU A 427 37.03 19.22 24.66
C GLU A 427 37.21 20.02 23.37
N GLU A 428 36.75 19.50 22.23
CA GLU A 428 36.93 20.14 20.93
C GLU A 428 35.63 20.13 20.10
N TYR A 429 35.51 21.12 19.21
CA TYR A 429 34.32 21.29 18.37
C TYR A 429 34.66 21.54 16.90
N ARG A 430 33.76 21.11 16.02
CA ARG A 430 33.77 21.41 14.58
C ARG A 430 32.42 21.91 14.12
N GLN A 431 32.40 22.71 13.07
CA GLN A 431 31.14 23.13 12.49
C GLN A 431 30.36 21.93 11.95
N LEU A 432 29.04 22.04 11.95
CA LEU A 432 28.20 21.00 11.35
C LEU A 432 28.48 20.94 9.85
N GLY A 433 28.71 19.74 9.30
CA GLY A 433 29.12 19.54 7.91
C GLY A 433 30.61 19.72 7.65
N ASP A 434 31.42 20.08 8.65
CA ASP A 434 32.87 20.12 8.51
C ASP A 434 33.44 18.69 8.43
N ALA A 435 34.49 18.52 7.62
CA ALA A 435 35.20 17.27 7.41
C ALA A 435 36.65 17.29 7.94
N ASN A 436 37.15 18.44 8.41
CA ASN A 436 38.53 18.57 8.85
C ASN A 436 38.71 18.25 10.35
N PHE A 437 38.99 16.98 10.66
CA PHE A 437 39.22 16.50 12.03
C PHE A 437 40.70 16.22 12.37
N LYS A 438 41.64 16.57 11.48
CA LYS A 438 43.04 16.13 11.58
C LYS A 438 43.72 16.54 12.88
N ASP A 439 43.57 17.81 13.26
CA ASP A 439 44.14 18.40 14.47
C ASP A 439 43.43 17.91 15.74
N ILE A 440 42.10 17.75 15.71
CA ILE A 440 41.34 17.17 16.83
C ILE A 440 41.79 15.73 17.09
N VAL A 441 41.90 14.90 16.05
CA VAL A 441 42.36 13.51 16.20
C VAL A 441 43.81 13.46 16.67
N LYS A 442 44.67 14.37 16.18
CA LYS A 442 46.05 14.49 16.67
C LYS A 442 46.08 14.83 18.17
N LEU A 443 45.20 15.74 18.61
CA LEU A 443 45.07 16.10 20.02
C LEU A 443 44.57 14.92 20.85
N ILE A 444 43.53 14.20 20.40
CA ILE A 444 43.03 12.96 21.02
C ILE A 444 44.18 11.98 21.21
N LYS A 445 44.96 11.70 20.15
CA LYS A 445 46.12 10.80 20.21
C LYS A 445 47.15 11.24 21.23
N SER A 446 47.45 12.55 21.30
CA SER A 446 48.43 13.10 22.23
C SER A 446 47.97 13.07 23.69
N LYS A 447 46.66 13.22 23.93
CA LYS A 447 46.06 13.22 25.26
C LYS A 447 45.83 11.80 25.79
N ASN A 448 45.71 10.83 24.89
CA ASN A 448 45.50 9.41 25.19
C ASN A 448 44.36 9.17 26.21
N PRO A 449 43.12 9.59 25.89
CA PRO A 449 41.95 9.34 26.73
C PRO A 449 41.63 7.85 26.80
N ASP A 450 40.94 7.44 27.87
CA ASP A 450 40.38 6.09 27.97
C ASP A 450 39.13 5.95 27.10
N VAL A 451 38.40 7.04 26.87
CA VAL A 451 37.16 7.06 26.08
C VAL A 451 36.92 8.41 25.42
N ILE A 452 36.42 8.38 24.18
CA ILE A 452 35.89 9.55 23.48
C ILE A 452 34.37 9.60 23.69
N ILE A 453 33.85 10.73 24.15
CA ILE A 453 32.41 11.01 24.18
C ILE A 453 32.08 11.82 22.92
N ASN A 454 31.36 11.21 22.00
CA ASN A 454 31.04 11.78 20.70
C ASN A 454 29.62 12.36 20.67
N THR A 455 29.52 13.64 20.30
CA THR A 455 28.28 14.39 20.07
C THR A 455 28.28 15.06 18.69
N ILE A 456 29.08 14.54 17.75
CA ILE A 456 29.08 14.96 16.34
C ILE A 456 27.80 14.45 15.66
N ASN A 457 27.21 15.26 14.80
CA ASN A 457 25.99 14.94 14.06
C ASN A 457 26.23 14.92 12.53
N GLY A 458 25.34 14.24 11.81
CA GLY A 458 25.33 14.22 10.34
C GLY A 458 26.56 13.57 9.71
N ASP A 459 26.84 13.98 8.47
CA ASP A 459 27.95 13.49 7.65
C ASP A 459 29.35 13.76 8.24
N SER A 460 29.49 14.74 9.13
CA SER A 460 30.74 14.97 9.90
C SER A 460 31.21 13.74 10.69
N ASN A 461 30.31 12.83 11.09
CA ASN A 461 30.72 11.56 11.71
C ASN A 461 31.58 10.71 10.77
N ILE A 462 31.24 10.66 9.47
CA ILE A 462 32.01 9.89 8.47
C ILE A 462 33.45 10.39 8.44
N ALA A 463 33.62 11.72 8.39
CA ALA A 463 34.94 12.33 8.36
C ALA A 463 35.74 12.08 9.65
N PHE A 464 35.09 12.19 10.82
CA PHE A 464 35.74 11.96 12.11
C PHE A 464 36.26 10.51 12.26
N PHE A 465 35.44 9.51 11.99
CA PHE A 465 35.86 8.10 12.11
C PHE A 465 36.92 7.71 11.07
N ASN A 466 36.82 8.23 9.85
CA ASN A 466 37.86 8.03 8.84
C ASN A 466 39.21 8.63 9.28
N GLU A 467 39.21 9.80 9.91
CA GLU A 467 40.44 10.42 10.40
C GLU A 467 41.01 9.68 11.64
N LEU A 468 40.17 9.15 12.53
CA LEU A 468 40.61 8.23 13.60
C LEU A 468 41.37 7.03 13.02
N LYS A 469 40.78 6.33 12.03
CA LYS A 469 41.43 5.21 11.34
C LYS A 469 42.76 5.61 10.72
N LYS A 470 42.79 6.74 10.00
CA LYS A 470 43.97 7.24 9.30
C LYS A 470 45.13 7.54 10.26
N GLN A 471 44.84 7.99 11.47
CA GLN A 471 45.86 8.22 12.50
C GLN A 471 46.14 6.98 13.38
N GLY A 472 45.56 5.83 13.02
CA GLY A 472 45.79 4.54 13.67
C GLY A 472 45.11 4.40 15.03
N ILE A 473 44.01 5.11 15.27
CA ILE A 473 43.20 4.96 16.49
C ILE A 473 42.07 3.97 16.18
N SER A 474 42.00 2.89 16.96
CA SER A 474 40.93 1.90 16.87
C SER A 474 40.08 1.88 18.15
N SER A 475 38.90 1.27 18.06
CA SER A 475 38.02 1.06 19.22
C SER A 475 38.61 0.17 20.30
N LYS A 476 39.68 -0.60 20.00
CA LYS A 476 40.43 -1.40 20.98
C LYS A 476 41.35 -0.54 21.84
N ASP A 477 41.86 0.55 21.27
CA ASP A 477 42.78 1.46 21.94
C ASP A 477 42.02 2.57 22.66
N ILE A 478 41.14 3.28 21.93
CA ILE A 478 40.35 4.39 22.42
C ILE A 478 38.90 4.21 21.91
N PRO A 479 38.04 3.51 22.65
CA PRO A 479 36.64 3.36 22.27
C PRO A 479 35.92 4.71 22.26
N THR A 480 35.00 4.86 21.33
CA THR A 480 34.08 6.00 21.26
C THR A 480 32.69 5.59 21.75
N ILE A 481 32.05 6.43 22.58
CA ILE A 481 30.63 6.32 22.90
C ILE A 481 29.91 7.50 22.25
N SER A 482 29.05 7.20 21.29
CA SER A 482 28.26 8.21 20.59
C SER A 482 26.90 8.44 21.24
N MET A 483 26.50 9.71 21.31
CA MET A 483 25.16 10.12 21.75
C MET A 483 24.20 10.36 20.58
N SER A 484 24.72 10.41 19.34
CA SER A 484 24.00 10.87 18.14
C SER A 484 24.34 10.04 16.90
N LEU A 485 24.60 8.74 17.08
CA LEU A 485 24.88 7.80 15.99
C LEU A 485 24.16 6.47 16.21
N GLY A 486 23.29 6.08 15.29
CA GLY A 486 22.50 4.84 15.31
C GLY A 486 22.82 3.91 14.14
N GLU A 487 22.01 2.85 14.00
CA GLU A 487 22.19 1.82 12.98
C GLU A 487 22.17 2.39 11.56
N ASP A 488 21.36 3.43 11.31
CA ASP A 488 21.19 3.98 9.96
C ASP A 488 22.42 4.78 9.53
N GLU A 489 22.97 5.62 10.40
CA GLU A 489 24.23 6.34 10.13
C GLU A 489 25.42 5.39 9.94
N ILE A 490 25.48 4.30 10.72
CA ILE A 490 26.57 3.30 10.62
C ILE A 490 26.67 2.71 9.22
N ARG A 491 25.58 2.60 8.46
CA ARG A 491 25.59 2.06 7.09
C ARG A 491 26.41 2.91 6.12
N HIS A 492 26.69 4.15 6.48
CA HIS A 492 27.46 5.09 5.66
C HIS A 492 28.93 5.21 6.12
N ILE A 493 29.30 4.49 7.17
CA ILE A 493 30.66 4.45 7.70
C ILE A 493 31.21 3.03 7.50
N ASP A 494 32.50 2.92 7.21
CA ASP A 494 33.18 1.62 7.13
C ASP A 494 33.07 0.89 8.48
N ILE A 495 32.33 -0.23 8.48
CA ILE A 495 31.99 -0.99 9.69
C ILE A 495 33.22 -1.51 10.44
N SER A 496 34.34 -1.73 9.74
CA SER A 496 35.60 -2.15 10.38
C SER A 496 36.15 -1.09 11.34
N GLN A 497 35.80 0.18 11.14
CA GLN A 497 36.17 1.31 11.99
C GLN A 497 35.23 1.45 13.19
N MET A 498 33.98 1.04 13.00
CA MET A 498 32.90 1.24 13.97
C MET A 498 32.78 0.08 14.95
N THR A 499 33.14 -1.13 14.53
CA THR A 499 33.05 -2.34 15.35
C THR A 499 33.78 -2.17 16.68
N GLY A 500 33.08 -2.45 17.78
CA GLY A 500 33.62 -2.32 19.14
C GLY A 500 33.40 -0.97 19.81
N ASN A 501 33.06 0.08 19.06
CA ASN A 501 32.57 1.34 19.64
C ASN A 501 31.16 1.17 20.21
N TYR A 502 30.65 2.20 20.88
CA TYR A 502 29.37 2.17 21.57
C TYR A 502 28.47 3.34 21.16
N SER A 503 27.16 3.17 21.35
CA SER A 503 26.20 4.27 21.35
C SER A 503 25.27 4.18 22.55
N ALA A 504 24.73 5.31 22.98
CA ALA A 504 23.74 5.39 24.05
C ALA A 504 22.40 5.85 23.48
N TRP A 505 21.36 5.04 23.66
CA TRP A 505 20.02 5.25 23.09
C TRP A 505 18.95 4.65 24.00
N SER A 506 17.68 4.93 23.72
CA SER A 506 16.56 4.25 24.39
C SER A 506 16.11 3.00 23.61
N TYR A 507 16.46 2.88 22.34
CA TYR A 507 16.10 1.79 21.45
C TYR A 507 17.31 1.30 20.66
N PHE A 508 17.31 0.00 20.37
CA PHE A 508 18.18 -0.64 19.38
C PHE A 508 17.37 -1.67 18.61
N GLN A 509 17.61 -1.80 17.30
CA GLN A 509 16.91 -2.80 16.46
C GLN A 509 17.06 -4.22 17.01
N SER A 510 18.15 -4.51 17.73
CA SER A 510 18.43 -5.81 18.34
C SER A 510 17.46 -6.24 19.46
N LEU A 511 16.55 -5.36 19.93
CA LEU A 511 15.62 -5.68 21.01
C LEU A 511 14.73 -6.89 20.68
N LYS A 512 14.65 -7.83 21.62
CA LYS A 512 13.95 -9.12 21.44
C LYS A 512 12.54 -9.07 22.02
N ASN A 513 11.64 -8.33 21.39
CA ASN A 513 10.23 -8.31 21.75
C ASN A 513 9.32 -8.33 20.51
N ASN A 514 8.06 -8.74 20.71
CA ASN A 514 7.11 -8.96 19.62
C ASN A 514 6.76 -7.69 18.84
N GLU A 515 6.62 -6.55 19.52
CA GLU A 515 6.29 -5.28 18.87
C GLU A 515 7.45 -4.81 17.98
N ASN A 516 8.69 -4.96 18.46
CA ASN A 516 9.87 -4.68 17.66
C ASN A 516 9.97 -5.59 16.42
N GLN A 517 9.78 -6.90 16.59
CA GLN A 517 9.83 -7.83 15.46
C GLN A 517 8.72 -7.58 14.42
N LYS A 518 7.55 -7.05 14.83
CA LYS A 518 6.51 -6.60 13.89
C LYS A 518 6.93 -5.33 13.14
N PHE A 519 7.50 -4.36 13.86
CA PHE A 519 7.98 -3.11 13.28
C PHE A 519 9.09 -3.37 12.25
N ILE A 520 10.12 -4.13 12.62
CA ILE A 520 11.24 -4.51 11.73
C ILE A 520 10.72 -5.21 10.47
N ARG A 521 9.85 -6.22 10.62
CA ARG A 521 9.31 -6.95 9.46
C ARG A 521 8.51 -6.05 8.53
N SER A 522 7.68 -5.17 9.08
CA SER A 522 6.87 -4.25 8.29
C SER A 522 7.73 -3.24 7.54
N PHE A 523 8.72 -2.67 8.24
CA PHE A 523 9.65 -1.70 7.67
C PHE A 523 10.51 -2.32 6.56
N LYS A 524 11.10 -3.49 6.82
CA LYS A 524 11.90 -4.21 5.81
C LYS A 524 11.08 -4.72 4.63
N LYS A 525 9.81 -5.10 4.86
CA LYS A 525 8.90 -5.46 3.76
C LYS A 525 8.64 -4.29 2.83
N ARG A 526 8.53 -3.07 3.38
CA ARG A 526 8.24 -1.86 2.61
C ARG A 526 9.48 -1.27 1.94
N TYR A 527 10.59 -1.16 2.67
CA TYR A 527 11.77 -0.41 2.24
C TYR A 527 13.01 -1.27 1.91
N GLY A 528 12.91 -2.59 2.06
CA GLY A 528 13.95 -3.55 1.71
C GLY A 528 14.68 -4.17 2.90
N ILE A 529 15.15 -5.41 2.72
CA ILE A 529 15.73 -6.24 3.80
C ILE A 529 17.04 -5.67 4.38
N HIS A 530 17.77 -4.90 3.57
CA HIS A 530 19.05 -4.27 3.93
C HIS A 530 18.90 -2.99 4.76
N ARG A 531 17.70 -2.40 4.81
CA ARG A 531 17.44 -1.26 5.67
C ARG A 531 17.44 -1.69 7.13
N VAL A 532 17.84 -0.77 7.99
CA VAL A 532 17.89 -0.91 9.44
C VAL A 532 17.06 0.18 10.08
N ILE A 533 16.87 0.09 11.40
CA ILE A 533 16.05 1.01 12.18
C ILE A 533 16.90 1.50 13.36
N SER A 534 17.05 2.82 13.48
CA SER A 534 17.68 3.48 14.62
C SER A 534 16.66 3.93 15.67
N ASP A 535 17.12 4.45 16.80
CA ASP A 535 16.26 5.05 17.83
C ASP A 535 15.39 6.20 17.27
N PRO A 536 15.92 7.21 16.57
CA PRO A 536 15.10 8.29 16.02
C PRO A 536 14.02 7.83 15.03
N MET A 537 14.31 6.77 14.26
CA MET A 537 13.35 6.11 13.38
C MET A 537 12.21 5.44 14.16
N GLU A 538 12.53 4.78 15.28
CA GLU A 538 11.51 4.24 16.19
C GLU A 538 10.67 5.35 16.83
N LYS A 539 11.32 6.43 17.30
CA LYS A 539 10.65 7.61 17.85
C LYS A 539 9.69 8.26 16.87
N SER A 540 10.07 8.32 15.59
CA SER A 540 9.22 8.82 14.51
C SER A 540 8.01 7.91 14.27
N PHE A 541 8.22 6.59 14.25
CA PHE A 541 7.12 5.62 14.14
C PHE A 541 6.13 5.72 15.32
N ILE A 542 6.63 5.82 16.56
CA ILE A 542 5.75 5.95 17.74
C ILE A 542 5.08 7.33 17.81
N ALA A 543 5.68 8.38 17.25
CA ALA A 543 5.08 9.72 17.23
C ALA A 543 3.68 9.70 16.60
N ILE A 544 3.57 9.06 15.43
CA ILE A 544 2.30 8.91 14.70
C ILE A 544 1.30 8.05 15.50
N ARG A 545 1.78 7.00 16.19
CA ARG A 545 0.93 6.15 17.02
C ARG A 545 0.41 6.89 18.27
N LEU A 546 1.27 7.65 18.95
CA LEU A 546 0.89 8.47 20.10
C LEU A 546 -0.07 9.58 19.71
N PHE A 547 0.19 10.25 18.57
CA PHE A 547 -0.75 11.20 17.97
C PHE A 547 -2.11 10.58 17.71
N THR A 548 -2.13 9.40 17.10
CA THR A 548 -3.35 8.65 16.81
C THR A 548 -4.14 8.34 18.08
N GLU A 549 -3.47 7.86 19.12
CA GLU A 549 -4.13 7.57 20.40
C GLU A 549 -4.62 8.84 21.11
N ALA A 550 -3.88 9.95 21.02
CA ALA A 550 -4.30 11.24 21.56
C ALA A 550 -5.53 11.80 20.83
N VAL A 551 -5.55 11.77 19.49
CA VAL A 551 -6.68 12.23 18.69
C VAL A 551 -7.91 11.35 18.91
N LYS A 552 -7.76 10.02 18.97
CA LYS A 552 -8.86 9.11 19.31
C LYS A 552 -9.45 9.43 20.69
N LYS A 553 -8.59 9.65 21.69
CA LYS A 553 -9.01 10.00 23.05
C LYS A 553 -9.65 11.38 23.12
N ALA A 554 -9.19 12.33 22.30
CA ALA A 554 -9.76 13.66 22.19
C ALA A 554 -11.11 13.67 21.44
N GLY A 555 -11.29 12.75 20.48
CA GLY A 555 -12.44 12.74 19.57
C GLY A 555 -12.36 13.80 18.45
N ILE A 556 -11.30 14.61 18.42
CA ILE A 556 -11.07 15.69 17.46
C ILE A 556 -9.56 15.92 17.26
N ASP A 557 -9.16 16.45 16.10
CA ASP A 557 -7.79 16.74 15.69
C ASP A 557 -7.31 18.17 16.02
N GLU A 558 -7.97 18.86 16.94
CA GLU A 558 -7.54 20.19 17.42
C GLU A 558 -6.33 20.11 18.35
N VAL A 559 -5.35 20.99 18.15
CA VAL A 559 -4.08 21.01 18.92
C VAL A 559 -4.31 21.06 20.43
N SER A 560 -5.23 21.91 20.91
CA SER A 560 -5.55 22.05 22.33
C SER A 560 -6.11 20.75 22.92
N ALA A 561 -6.97 20.05 22.18
CA ALA A 561 -7.56 18.79 22.57
C ALA A 561 -6.51 17.66 22.60
N ILE A 562 -5.63 17.61 21.60
CA ILE A 562 -4.51 16.68 21.52
C ILE A 562 -3.56 16.88 22.71
N LYS A 563 -3.15 18.12 23.00
CA LYS A 563 -2.27 18.48 24.14
C LYS A 563 -2.85 18.04 25.48
N LYS A 564 -4.18 18.10 25.65
CA LYS A 564 -4.85 17.60 26.86
C LYS A 564 -4.89 16.07 26.89
N ALA A 565 -5.22 15.44 25.76
CA ALA A 565 -5.42 14.00 25.66
C ALA A 565 -4.11 13.20 25.81
N ILE A 566 -3.00 13.71 25.28
CA ILE A 566 -1.69 13.04 25.27
C ILE A 566 -1.08 12.84 26.66
N LYS A 567 -1.48 13.66 27.65
CA LYS A 567 -0.94 13.59 29.01
C LYS A 567 -1.16 12.20 29.62
N GLY A 568 -0.05 11.55 29.99
CA GLY A 568 -0.08 10.25 30.64
C GLY A 568 -0.43 9.07 29.73
N ILE A 569 -0.56 9.28 28.41
CA ILE A 569 -0.76 8.17 27.47
C ILE A 569 0.36 7.16 27.64
N ASN A 570 -0.04 5.89 27.62
CA ASN A 570 0.83 4.75 27.69
C ASN A 570 0.65 3.91 26.42
N LEU A 571 1.75 3.52 25.77
CA LEU A 571 1.76 2.80 24.52
C LEU A 571 2.73 1.62 24.60
N ASN A 572 2.31 0.46 24.11
CA ASN A 572 3.24 -0.64 23.80
C ASN A 572 3.94 -0.34 22.46
N SER A 573 5.24 -0.12 22.51
CA SER A 573 6.10 0.26 21.39
C SER A 573 7.23 -0.74 21.16
N PRO A 574 7.94 -0.65 20.01
CA PRO A 574 9.14 -1.44 19.74
C PRO A 574 10.20 -1.37 20.85
N GLU A 575 10.39 -0.22 21.51
CA GLU A 575 11.34 -0.08 22.61
C GLU A 575 10.87 -0.65 23.96
N GLY A 576 9.60 -1.05 24.06
CA GLY A 576 8.95 -1.51 25.28
C GLY A 576 7.69 -0.70 25.60
N ASN A 577 7.36 -0.56 26.87
CA ASN A 577 6.24 0.29 27.29
C ASN A 577 6.73 1.74 27.41
N ILE A 578 6.18 2.65 26.60
CA ILE A 578 6.50 4.08 26.64
C ILE A 578 5.34 4.87 27.24
N LYS A 579 5.66 5.83 28.11
CA LYS A 579 4.66 6.70 28.75
C LYS A 579 5.04 8.17 28.60
N ILE A 580 4.07 9.01 28.24
CA ILE A 580 4.23 10.46 28.26
C ILE A 580 4.16 10.95 29.70
N ASP A 581 5.21 11.63 30.15
CA ASP A 581 5.22 12.32 31.44
C ASP A 581 4.29 13.52 31.38
N SER A 582 3.30 13.55 32.27
CA SER A 582 2.24 14.57 32.27
C SER A 582 2.71 15.96 32.71
N LYS A 583 3.94 16.08 33.26
CA LYS A 583 4.49 17.36 33.74
C LYS A 583 5.37 18.02 32.68
N THR A 584 6.13 17.22 31.95
CA THR A 584 7.22 17.72 31.08
C THR A 584 6.98 17.48 29.59
N GLN A 585 5.91 16.74 29.22
CA GLN A 585 5.65 16.26 27.84
C GLN A 585 6.77 15.42 27.22
N ASN A 586 7.73 14.99 28.04
CA ASN A 586 8.80 14.09 27.66
C ASN A 586 8.38 12.63 27.87
N THR A 587 9.07 11.70 27.25
CA THR A 587 8.82 10.26 27.41
C THR A 587 9.58 9.68 28.61
N ILE A 588 8.94 8.76 29.32
CA ILE A 588 9.56 7.89 30.32
C ILE A 588 10.04 6.64 29.58
N GLN A 589 11.34 6.41 29.58
CA GLN A 589 11.99 5.41 28.71
C GLN A 589 13.17 4.72 29.40
N VAL A 590 13.63 3.61 28.82
CA VAL A 590 14.72 2.78 29.35
C VAL A 590 16.02 3.16 28.63
N PRO A 591 16.97 3.84 29.28
CA PRO A 591 18.31 4.05 28.71
C PRO A 591 19.05 2.73 28.48
N ARG A 592 19.78 2.68 27.36
CA ARG A 592 20.57 1.53 26.93
C ARG A 592 21.91 1.97 26.38
N ILE A 593 22.90 1.09 26.49
CA ILE A 593 24.21 1.23 25.86
C ILE A 593 24.43 0.01 24.98
N GLY A 594 24.63 0.26 23.69
CA GLY A 594 24.87 -0.75 22.68
C GLY A 594 26.32 -0.73 22.26
N LYS A 595 26.94 -1.91 22.10
CA LYS A 595 28.23 -2.09 21.46
C LYS A 595 28.04 -2.47 20.00
N ILE A 596 28.68 -1.75 19.09
CA ILE A 596 28.60 -1.99 17.65
C ILE A 596 29.27 -3.33 17.32
N THR A 597 28.55 -4.17 16.60
CA THR A 597 28.98 -5.48 16.09
C THR A 597 29.46 -5.37 14.65
N ASP A 598 30.14 -6.41 14.16
CA ASP A 598 30.74 -6.48 12.81
C ASP A 598 29.72 -6.39 11.66
N ASN A 599 28.43 -6.61 11.93
CA ASN A 599 27.35 -6.49 10.96
C ASN A 599 26.61 -5.14 10.99
N GLY A 600 27.11 -4.15 11.73
CA GLY A 600 26.48 -2.83 11.82
C GLY A 600 25.24 -2.78 12.73
N GLN A 601 25.04 -3.77 13.59
CA GLN A 601 24.02 -3.76 14.64
C GLN A 601 24.63 -3.53 16.02
N PHE A 602 23.77 -3.27 17.01
CA PHE A 602 24.19 -3.15 18.39
C PHE A 602 23.91 -4.42 19.19
N LYS A 603 24.88 -4.82 20.01
CA LYS A 603 24.67 -5.71 21.15
C LYS A 603 24.47 -4.85 22.39
N ILE A 604 23.30 -4.92 23.03
CA ILE A 604 23.05 -4.22 24.29
C ILE A 604 24.00 -4.79 25.36
N VAL A 605 24.86 -3.92 25.92
CA VAL A 605 25.82 -4.27 26.98
C VAL A 605 25.39 -3.74 28.34
N TRP A 606 24.47 -2.79 28.36
CA TRP A 606 23.85 -2.28 29.58
C TRP A 606 22.48 -1.68 29.27
N GLU A 607 21.53 -1.83 30.20
CA GLU A 607 20.27 -1.11 30.22
C GLU A 607 19.85 -0.86 31.67
N SER A 608 19.03 0.17 31.92
CA SER A 608 18.52 0.38 33.28
C SER A 608 17.46 -0.65 33.67
N ASN A 609 17.47 -1.06 34.94
CA ASN A 609 16.49 -2.01 35.49
C ASN A 609 15.03 -1.52 35.40
N LYS A 610 14.82 -0.22 35.27
CA LYS A 610 13.50 0.41 35.16
C LYS A 610 13.56 1.63 34.25
N PRO A 611 12.43 2.02 33.62
CA PRO A 611 12.33 3.30 32.93
C PRO A 611 12.68 4.47 33.84
N ILE A 612 13.39 5.46 33.30
CA ILE A 612 13.80 6.67 34.02
C ILE A 612 12.83 7.80 33.67
N LYS A 613 12.39 8.56 34.68
CA LYS A 613 11.59 9.77 34.42
C LYS A 613 12.47 10.88 33.84
N PRO A 614 11.97 11.66 32.87
CA PRO A 614 12.73 12.76 32.31
C PRO A 614 12.97 13.85 33.37
N GLU A 615 14.19 14.37 33.40
CA GLU A 615 14.57 15.56 34.17
C GLU A 615 15.17 16.57 33.16
N PRO A 616 14.33 17.39 32.48
CA PRO A 616 14.80 18.29 31.44
C PRO A 616 15.87 19.27 31.92
N TYR A 617 15.79 19.72 33.19
CA TYR A 617 16.80 20.55 33.81
C TYR A 617 17.62 19.74 34.81
N PRO A 618 18.92 19.48 34.55
CA PRO A 618 19.80 18.79 35.50
C PRO A 618 19.95 19.56 36.81
N LYS A 619 19.93 18.82 37.94
CA LYS A 619 19.98 19.37 39.30
C LYS A 619 21.33 19.99 39.67
N SER A 620 22.36 19.81 38.85
CA SER A 620 23.69 20.38 39.06
C SER A 620 23.73 21.91 38.97
N LYS A 621 22.72 22.55 38.36
CA LYS A 621 22.48 24.00 38.45
C LYS A 621 20.97 24.27 38.58
N THR A 622 20.62 25.46 39.04
CA THR A 622 19.22 25.93 39.00
C THR A 622 18.77 26.18 37.57
N LYS A 623 17.45 26.11 37.30
CA LYS A 623 16.86 26.45 35.99
C LYS A 623 17.34 27.80 35.46
N LYS A 624 17.31 28.84 36.30
CA LYS A 624 17.80 30.19 35.95
C LYS A 624 19.26 30.21 35.49
N GLN A 625 20.14 29.43 36.14
CA GLN A 625 21.55 29.36 35.75
C GLN A 625 21.73 28.64 34.41
N TRP A 626 20.93 27.61 34.13
CA TRP A 626 20.92 26.97 32.82
C TRP A 626 20.39 27.89 31.72
N ASP A 627 19.31 28.61 31.99
CA ASP A 627 18.75 29.58 31.04
C ASP A 627 19.75 30.71 30.75
N GLN A 628 20.50 31.18 31.76
CA GLN A 628 21.59 32.16 31.58
C GLN A 628 22.74 31.60 30.73
N PHE A 629 23.10 30.33 30.91
CA PHE A 629 24.09 29.66 30.08
C PHE A 629 23.65 29.60 28.61
N LEU A 630 22.40 29.19 28.34
CA LEU A 630 21.85 29.16 26.98
C LEU A 630 21.77 30.55 26.36
N LEU A 631 21.33 31.55 27.13
CA LEU A 631 21.27 32.95 26.65
C LEU A 631 22.66 33.49 26.31
N LYS A 632 23.69 33.11 27.08
CA LYS A 632 25.07 33.47 26.79
C LYS A 632 25.52 32.87 25.46
N LEU A 633 25.33 31.56 25.25
CA LEU A 633 25.67 30.90 23.98
C LEU A 633 24.95 31.58 22.80
N TYR A 634 23.65 31.81 22.94
CA TYR A 634 22.84 32.44 21.90
C TYR A 634 23.36 33.84 21.52
N LYS A 635 23.75 34.65 22.50
CA LYS A 635 24.32 35.99 22.27
C LYS A 635 25.72 35.93 21.67
N GLU A 636 26.56 34.99 22.10
CA GLU A 636 27.90 34.78 21.56
C GLU A 636 27.89 34.26 20.13
N TRP A 637 26.76 33.72 19.66
CA TRP A 637 26.54 33.27 18.29
C TRP A 637 25.59 34.18 17.51
N ASP A 638 25.61 35.49 17.80
CA ASP A 638 24.86 36.51 17.08
C ASP A 638 23.35 36.22 16.99
N ASN A 639 22.77 35.74 18.09
CA ASN A 639 21.37 35.32 18.17
C ASN A 639 21.03 34.13 17.26
N HIS A 640 21.93 33.16 17.19
CA HIS A 640 21.70 31.86 16.56
C HIS A 640 21.96 30.72 17.55
N TRP A 641 21.41 29.54 17.28
CA TRP A 641 21.59 28.33 18.10
C TRP A 641 22.72 27.42 17.60
N ALA A 642 23.46 27.88 16.60
CA ALA A 642 24.70 27.28 16.12
C ALA A 642 25.73 28.40 15.90
N LYS A 643 27.00 28.11 16.20
CA LYS A 643 28.09 29.07 15.98
C LYS A 643 28.22 29.32 14.48
N GLN A 644 28.08 30.56 14.04
CA GLN A 644 28.24 30.90 12.62
C GLN A 644 29.72 30.75 12.21
N SER A 645 29.99 30.32 10.98
CA SER A 645 31.33 30.38 10.39
C SER A 645 31.70 31.82 10.06
N GLU A 646 32.98 32.20 10.17
CA GLU A 646 33.48 33.56 9.85
C GLU A 646 33.14 34.01 8.41
N GLU A 647 32.85 33.08 7.49
CA GLU A 647 32.42 33.38 6.11
C GLU A 647 30.93 33.76 5.97
N GLN A 648 30.09 33.56 7.01
CA GLN A 648 28.67 33.89 6.98
C GLN A 648 28.36 35.27 7.57
N THR A 649 29.36 35.97 8.09
CA THR A 649 29.26 37.36 8.54
C THR A 649 29.64 38.30 7.39
N THR A 650 28.80 38.42 6.38
CA THR A 650 28.79 39.61 5.51
C THR A 650 27.33 40.00 5.26
N PRO A 651 26.94 41.28 5.47
CA PRO A 651 25.53 41.70 5.53
C PRO A 651 24.68 41.33 4.33
#